data_AF-A0A2G6BMW9-F1
#
_entry.id   AF-A0A2G6BMW9-F1
#
_cell.length_a   1.000
_cell.length_b   1.000
_cell.length_c   1.000
_cell.angle_alpha   90.00
_cell.angle_beta   90.00
_cell.angle_gamma   90.00
#
_symmetry.space_group_name_H-M   'P 1'
#
loop_
_entity.id
_entity.type
_entity.pdbx_description
1 polymer ?
#
loop_
_entity_poly.entity_id
_entity_poly.type
_entity_poly.pdbx_seq_one_letter_code
_entity_poly.pdbx_strand_id
1 'polypeptide(L)'
;MISLQMKSQVLNVNPDPNGEPWLVGDGVLLPPEKEALIPEMFLTPESAALSLPEEVYNDELIYFPPIFYQQGGSCVQAAEIGYVFTYEMNRLRNVAAGIWDSANIRENLYHHLYTYNFLNQGNSSMPTFYTSGFSIIKENGCPMYNIYDDPALYSENKFKYWMTDFNKYVSGMRNRITEYYNIYFDYNYSSLETIKHWIADHNSINGSQTGGLAVISVNIGGWNTNNVLPAGTPHEGEKLITQLGTTAGTGHALTIVGYDDNVKYDFNGDGLYTTDIDITGDNVINLLDREIGAFKIANSWGKDWKNQGFIWLPYRAMPGQLQNPDTNNAYICKVIDNNEPQLAVKVSTEYPHRRKLRFNVGYAKNANQNSPISTNHYNSFNYQGGLNDMRGAYQGSIEFGLNYGYFFLNEDVGKIFLIVNENEYTTPYVEGTIDYFSILDYRWGEVFELFCDETNVAIVNDGQTMLSIDYDLIPHESNISNNLSLFSNMVSRFTPTVDNNATLTVKSGVRIDMYDSEIHINSGGKLVIEDNATFLAKRGDCKIIIDGNITVGSNVNFIAEDGAELEVILNNNTQVTMNDVTFNKAKLKNYGSGLKITGSEFYNSYIETYTENKPFEMNQVLFEYTSINSITKLLKINDCEFHHCEEIISYNKGGEVKNSDFLGSHLFLKSLIPTGHNINIGIINNQFTKADNCIHKAIINIEDYIGFNIKENFIGGSKSNGISVTNCGRQGIRTILITDNKIQDCDLAAIQCYNSTSRIYDNIIFNNQYGVKLLNNSSTSLSGNESADYEEETQVIKDNDSYEIYASANAYPWYMRYNVIRDHDNGGNSATPTDPIFYYDYKTPTIKDARYNCWGSNFDPVEDIHPYQYITITPTWCPSNEVYDNGNVALATYQGGITHFENELYAEAEADFKTVIQDYPKTIYAADAMKMLLNLTHKH
;
A
#
# COMPACT_ATOMS: atom_id res chain seq x y z
N MET A 1 -47.45 21.17 -21.22
CA MET A 1 -48.84 21.21 -20.72
C MET A 1 -49.16 19.87 -20.12
N ILE A 2 -49.23 19.80 -18.79
CA ILE A 2 -49.47 18.58 -18.02
C ILE A 2 -50.99 18.40 -17.93
N SER A 3 -51.52 17.36 -18.56
CA SER A 3 -52.87 16.89 -18.30
C SER A 3 -52.82 16.03 -17.04
N LEU A 4 -53.26 16.58 -15.90
CA LEU A 4 -53.61 15.81 -14.71
C LEU A 4 -54.82 14.91 -15.04
N GLN A 5 -54.58 13.67 -15.44
CA GLN A 5 -55.56 12.60 -15.25
C GLN A 5 -55.35 12.06 -13.83
N MET A 6 -56.27 12.40 -12.92
CA MET A 6 -56.41 11.68 -11.65
C MET A 6 -56.75 10.22 -11.98
N LYS A 7 -55.77 9.33 -11.88
CA LYS A 7 -56.02 7.88 -11.88
C LYS A 7 -56.70 7.52 -10.55
N SER A 8 -57.84 6.85 -10.59
CA SER A 8 -58.51 6.33 -9.40
C SER A 8 -57.60 5.30 -8.73
N GLN A 9 -57.15 5.59 -7.51
CA GLN A 9 -56.36 4.66 -6.69
C GLN A 9 -57.24 3.49 -6.25
N VAL A 10 -56.76 2.25 -6.43
CA VAL A 10 -57.46 1.06 -5.96
C VAL A 10 -57.10 0.81 -4.50
N LEU A 11 -58.09 0.94 -3.62
CA LEU A 11 -57.99 0.57 -2.22
C LEU A 11 -58.21 -0.93 -2.07
N ASN A 12 -57.33 -1.62 -1.34
CA ASN A 12 -57.63 -2.94 -0.83
C ASN A 12 -58.78 -2.80 0.16
N VAL A 13 -59.91 -3.43 -0.13
CA VAL A 13 -61.04 -3.49 0.80
C VAL A 13 -60.85 -4.58 1.86
N ASN A 14 -59.76 -5.36 1.81
CA ASN A 14 -59.32 -6.20 2.90
C ASN A 14 -58.55 -5.34 3.92
N PRO A 15 -59.05 -5.16 5.14
CA PRO A 15 -58.37 -4.37 6.16
C PRO A 15 -56.96 -4.92 6.41
N ASP A 16 -56.01 -4.04 6.69
CA ASP A 16 -54.75 -4.45 7.32
C ASP A 16 -55.04 -5.16 8.68
N PRO A 17 -54.05 -5.76 9.35
CA PRO A 17 -54.26 -6.35 10.67
C PRO A 17 -54.89 -5.41 11.73
N ASN A 18 -54.97 -4.10 11.45
CA ASN A 18 -55.55 -3.07 12.31
C ASN A 18 -56.93 -2.57 11.85
N GLY A 19 -57.50 -3.08 10.75
CA GLY A 19 -58.83 -2.69 10.28
C GLY A 19 -58.89 -1.63 9.17
N GLU A 20 -57.75 -1.12 8.68
CA GLU A 20 -57.70 0.03 7.77
C GLU A 20 -57.54 -0.38 6.29
N PRO A 21 -58.31 0.22 5.35
CA PRO A 21 -58.05 0.07 3.92
C PRO A 21 -56.67 0.58 3.55
N TRP A 22 -55.94 -0.14 2.71
CA TRP A 22 -54.58 0.20 2.33
C TRP A 22 -54.40 0.16 0.81
N LEU A 23 -53.41 0.90 0.31
CA LEU A 23 -53.14 1.03 -1.11
C LEU A 23 -52.55 -0.27 -1.67
N VAL A 24 -53.26 -0.91 -2.61
CA VAL A 24 -52.65 -1.91 -3.49
C VAL A 24 -51.87 -1.11 -4.52
N GLY A 25 -50.55 -1.22 -4.54
CA GLY A 25 -49.75 -0.59 -5.60
C GLY A 25 -50.18 -1.09 -6.98
N ASP A 26 -49.83 -0.33 -8.02
CA ASP A 26 -50.10 -0.70 -9.42
C ASP A 26 -48.89 -1.49 -9.96
N GLY A 27 -49.09 -2.75 -10.35
CA GLY A 27 -48.11 -3.53 -11.10
C GLY A 27 -48.10 -3.07 -12.55
N VAL A 28 -47.06 -2.33 -12.96
CA VAL A 28 -47.03 -1.68 -14.26
C VAL A 28 -46.36 -2.59 -15.28
N LEU A 29 -47.00 -2.75 -16.44
CA LEU A 29 -46.40 -3.47 -17.56
C LEU A 29 -45.15 -2.78 -18.08
N LEU A 30 -44.22 -3.59 -18.56
CA LEU A 30 -43.09 -3.07 -19.30
C LEU A 30 -43.60 -2.40 -20.59
N PRO A 31 -42.96 -1.30 -21.03
CA PRO A 31 -43.12 -0.83 -22.39
C PRO A 31 -42.82 -1.96 -23.39
N PRO A 32 -43.55 -2.09 -24.52
CA PRO A 32 -43.40 -3.21 -25.46
C PRO A 32 -41.96 -3.45 -25.93
N GLU A 33 -41.18 -2.38 -26.08
CA GLU A 33 -39.77 -2.45 -26.47
C GLU A 33 -38.87 -3.09 -25.41
N LYS A 34 -39.22 -3.00 -24.12
CA LYS A 34 -38.49 -3.65 -23.04
C LYS A 34 -38.95 -5.09 -22.85
N GLU A 35 -40.25 -5.33 -23.02
CA GLU A 35 -40.82 -6.68 -22.95
C GLU A 35 -40.26 -7.58 -24.06
N ALA A 36 -40.09 -7.06 -25.28
CA ALA A 36 -39.50 -7.78 -26.41
C ALA A 36 -38.03 -8.20 -26.21
N LEU A 37 -37.34 -7.67 -25.18
CA LEU A 37 -35.97 -8.08 -24.82
C LEU A 37 -35.95 -9.28 -23.87
N ILE A 38 -37.10 -9.66 -23.30
CA ILE A 38 -37.21 -10.82 -22.42
C ILE A 38 -37.25 -12.08 -23.31
N PRO A 39 -36.37 -13.06 -23.08
CA PRO A 39 -36.39 -14.29 -23.85
C PRO A 39 -37.63 -15.12 -23.54
N GLU A 40 -38.27 -15.65 -24.59
CA GLU A 40 -39.38 -16.59 -24.45
C GLU A 40 -38.89 -17.98 -24.03
N MET A 41 -39.62 -18.59 -23.09
CA MET A 41 -39.42 -19.98 -22.71
C MET A 41 -40.21 -20.89 -23.66
N PHE A 42 -39.51 -21.87 -24.24
CA PHE A 42 -40.11 -22.91 -25.06
C PHE A 42 -40.04 -24.26 -24.36
N LEU A 43 -41.05 -25.10 -24.58
CA LEU A 43 -41.08 -26.47 -24.09
C LEU A 43 -39.88 -27.27 -24.62
N THR A 44 -39.11 -27.90 -23.73
CA THR A 44 -37.96 -28.71 -24.13
C THR A 44 -38.41 -30.07 -24.67
N PRO A 45 -37.65 -30.68 -25.60
CA PRO A 45 -37.97 -32.03 -26.09
C PRO A 45 -37.99 -33.11 -24.99
N GLU A 46 -37.17 -32.93 -23.95
CA GLU A 46 -37.13 -33.83 -22.79
C GLU A 46 -38.44 -33.77 -22.00
N SER A 47 -38.86 -32.55 -21.65
CA SER A 47 -40.10 -32.31 -20.92
C SER A 47 -41.33 -32.73 -21.74
N ALA A 48 -41.36 -32.42 -23.03
CA ALA A 48 -42.45 -32.81 -23.94
C ALA A 48 -42.67 -34.33 -24.05
N ALA A 49 -41.68 -35.16 -23.68
CA ALA A 49 -41.80 -36.61 -23.66
C ALA A 49 -42.42 -37.16 -22.36
N LEU A 50 -42.58 -36.31 -21.33
CA LEU A 50 -43.15 -36.68 -20.05
C LEU A 50 -44.67 -36.53 -20.07
N SER A 51 -45.37 -37.49 -19.48
CA SER A 51 -46.79 -37.32 -19.16
C SER A 51 -46.89 -36.52 -17.87
N LEU A 52 -47.53 -35.36 -17.94
CA LEU A 52 -47.80 -34.55 -16.77
C LEU A 52 -48.86 -35.19 -15.87
N PRO A 53 -48.77 -35.02 -14.54
CA PRO A 53 -49.87 -35.35 -13.64
C PRO A 53 -51.06 -34.40 -13.88
N GLU A 54 -52.26 -34.85 -13.55
CA GLU A 54 -53.48 -34.04 -13.67
C GLU A 54 -53.49 -32.85 -12.68
N GLU A 55 -52.73 -32.93 -11.59
CA GLU A 55 -52.59 -31.87 -10.60
C GLU A 55 -51.15 -31.76 -10.06
N VAL A 56 -50.72 -30.54 -9.74
CA VAL A 56 -49.42 -30.21 -9.12
C VAL A 56 -49.61 -29.07 -8.12
N TYR A 57 -49.05 -29.23 -6.91
CA TYR A 57 -49.10 -28.24 -5.84
C TYR A 57 -47.70 -27.95 -5.29
N ASN A 58 -46.99 -27.01 -5.92
CA ASN A 58 -45.65 -26.63 -5.45
C ASN A 58 -45.69 -25.85 -4.12
N ASP A 59 -46.85 -25.32 -3.73
CA ASP A 59 -47.04 -24.69 -2.41
C ASP A 59 -46.99 -25.69 -1.24
N GLU A 60 -47.18 -26.97 -1.49
CA GLU A 60 -47.09 -28.04 -0.49
C GLU A 60 -45.66 -28.57 -0.33
N LEU A 61 -44.74 -28.19 -1.24
CA LEU A 61 -43.34 -28.54 -1.15
C LEU A 61 -42.63 -27.68 -0.10
N ILE A 62 -41.59 -28.23 0.52
CA ILE A 62 -40.83 -27.56 1.58
C ILE A 62 -40.21 -26.23 1.13
N TYR A 63 -40.03 -26.02 -0.17
CA TYR A 63 -39.37 -24.84 -0.73
C TYR A 63 -40.26 -23.59 -0.72
N PHE A 64 -41.58 -23.76 -0.63
CA PHE A 64 -42.53 -22.65 -0.72
C PHE A 64 -42.58 -21.84 0.57
N PRO A 65 -42.39 -20.51 0.51
CA PRO A 65 -42.47 -19.67 1.69
C PRO A 65 -43.95 -19.47 2.11
N PRO A 66 -44.24 -19.34 3.42
CA PRO A 66 -45.60 -19.13 3.88
C PRO A 66 -46.25 -17.87 3.27
N ILE A 67 -47.58 -17.89 3.09
CA ILE A 67 -48.35 -16.69 2.71
C ILE A 67 -48.07 -15.54 3.66
N PHE A 68 -47.81 -14.36 3.11
CA PHE A 68 -47.48 -13.14 3.85
C PHE A 68 -48.28 -11.92 3.37
N TYR A 69 -48.16 -10.81 4.09
CA TYR A 69 -48.67 -9.51 3.69
C TYR A 69 -47.55 -8.71 3.00
N GLN A 70 -47.77 -8.33 1.73
CA GLN A 70 -46.92 -7.36 1.05
C GLN A 70 -46.89 -6.05 1.84
N GLN A 71 -45.90 -5.21 1.60
CA GLN A 71 -45.80 -3.92 2.29
C GLN A 71 -45.89 -2.80 1.26
N GLY A 72 -46.88 -1.93 1.41
CA GLY A 72 -47.17 -0.90 0.41
C GLY A 72 -47.45 -1.50 -0.97
N GLY A 73 -47.03 -0.80 -2.02
CA GLY A 73 -47.25 -1.13 -3.42
C GLY A 73 -46.30 -2.15 -4.01
N SER A 74 -45.77 -3.05 -3.19
CA SER A 74 -44.70 -3.99 -3.56
C SER A 74 -45.21 -5.32 -4.15
N CYS A 75 -46.38 -5.37 -4.78
CA CYS A 75 -46.99 -6.63 -5.24
C CYS A 75 -46.06 -7.39 -6.21
N VAL A 76 -45.45 -6.67 -7.15
CA VAL A 76 -44.48 -7.24 -8.11
C VAL A 76 -43.29 -7.88 -7.38
N GLN A 77 -42.65 -7.16 -6.46
CA GLN A 77 -41.51 -7.71 -5.71
C GLN A 77 -41.92 -8.81 -4.73
N ALA A 78 -43.14 -8.78 -4.21
CA ALA A 78 -43.69 -9.87 -3.41
C ALA A 78 -43.81 -11.16 -4.23
N ALA A 79 -44.34 -11.07 -5.45
CA ALA A 79 -44.42 -12.21 -6.36
C ALA A 79 -43.03 -12.68 -6.84
N GLU A 80 -42.19 -11.75 -7.33
CA GLU A 80 -40.87 -12.07 -7.90
C GLU A 80 -39.87 -12.54 -6.85
N ILE A 81 -39.72 -11.79 -5.75
CA ILE A 81 -38.66 -12.03 -4.76
C ILE A 81 -39.20 -12.89 -3.61
N GLY A 82 -40.34 -12.48 -3.06
CA GLY A 82 -40.93 -13.12 -1.88
C GLY A 82 -41.40 -14.55 -2.14
N TYR A 83 -42.02 -14.81 -3.30
CA TYR A 83 -42.46 -16.16 -3.69
C TYR A 83 -41.49 -16.84 -4.66
N VAL A 84 -41.39 -16.36 -5.92
CA VAL A 84 -40.69 -17.10 -7.00
C VAL A 84 -39.21 -17.28 -6.72
N PHE A 85 -38.45 -16.22 -6.46
CA PHE A 85 -37.01 -16.32 -6.22
C PHE A 85 -36.69 -17.10 -4.94
N THR A 86 -37.47 -16.87 -3.87
CA THR A 86 -37.33 -17.64 -2.63
C THR A 86 -37.54 -19.13 -2.87
N TYR A 87 -38.61 -19.51 -3.55
CA TYR A 87 -38.88 -20.90 -3.90
C TYR A 87 -37.77 -21.50 -4.76
N GLU A 88 -37.33 -20.81 -5.81
CA GLU A 88 -36.31 -21.32 -6.72
C GLU A 88 -34.95 -21.53 -6.03
N MET A 89 -34.52 -20.59 -5.19
CA MET A 89 -33.29 -20.74 -4.40
C MET A 89 -33.40 -21.92 -3.42
N ASN A 90 -34.55 -22.07 -2.76
CA ASN A 90 -34.79 -23.15 -1.81
C ASN A 90 -34.86 -24.52 -2.50
N ARG A 91 -35.49 -24.59 -3.68
CA ARG A 91 -35.54 -25.77 -4.54
C ARG A 91 -34.15 -26.18 -5.03
N LEU A 92 -33.36 -25.21 -5.52
CA LEU A 92 -31.98 -25.46 -5.96
C LEU A 92 -31.11 -26.03 -4.83
N ARG A 93 -31.27 -25.52 -3.61
CA ARG A 93 -30.52 -25.95 -2.42
C ARG A 93 -31.13 -27.17 -1.71
N ASN A 94 -32.34 -27.57 -2.08
CA ASN A 94 -33.14 -28.57 -1.39
C ASN A 94 -33.28 -28.28 0.12
N VAL A 95 -33.73 -27.07 0.47
CA VAL A 95 -33.92 -26.62 1.86
C VAL A 95 -35.33 -26.12 2.10
N ALA A 96 -35.82 -26.26 3.33
CA ALA A 96 -37.11 -25.71 3.71
C ALA A 96 -37.08 -24.17 3.76
N ALA A 97 -38.15 -23.54 3.29
CA ALA A 97 -38.36 -22.11 3.42
C ALA A 97 -38.50 -21.69 4.89
N GLY A 98 -38.04 -20.49 5.22
CA GLY A 98 -38.19 -19.91 6.55
C GLY A 98 -39.62 -19.43 6.86
N ILE A 99 -39.79 -18.74 7.99
CA ILE A 99 -41.06 -18.15 8.43
C ILE A 99 -40.88 -16.64 8.65
N TRP A 100 -41.67 -15.82 7.94
CA TRP A 100 -41.58 -14.36 7.91
C TRP A 100 -41.57 -13.68 9.30
N ASP A 101 -42.48 -14.11 10.19
CA ASP A 101 -42.74 -13.47 11.48
C ASP A 101 -41.91 -14.02 12.64
N SER A 102 -40.92 -14.89 12.39
CA SER A 102 -40.07 -15.47 13.42
C SER A 102 -38.60 -15.17 13.14
N ALA A 103 -38.03 -14.25 13.91
CA ALA A 103 -36.64 -13.82 13.78
C ALA A 103 -35.62 -14.97 13.86
N ASN A 104 -35.97 -16.09 14.50
CA ASN A 104 -35.11 -17.27 14.64
C ASN A 104 -35.08 -18.19 13.40
N ILE A 105 -35.91 -17.93 12.37
CA ILE A 105 -36.08 -18.79 11.19
C ILE A 105 -36.36 -17.96 9.92
N ARG A 106 -35.65 -16.83 9.75
CA ARG A 106 -35.68 -16.00 8.52
C ARG A 106 -34.66 -16.42 7.48
N GLU A 107 -33.86 -17.45 7.77
CA GLU A 107 -33.00 -18.10 6.78
C GLU A 107 -33.85 -18.64 5.62
N ASN A 108 -33.28 -18.75 4.42
CA ASN A 108 -33.98 -19.25 3.23
C ASN A 108 -35.22 -18.42 2.82
N LEU A 109 -35.28 -17.14 3.21
CA LEU A 109 -36.26 -16.16 2.73
C LEU A 109 -35.54 -14.98 2.08
N TYR A 110 -36.18 -14.37 1.09
CA TYR A 110 -35.69 -13.14 0.45
C TYR A 110 -36.77 -12.06 0.55
N HIS A 111 -36.44 -10.96 1.21
CA HIS A 111 -37.43 -9.95 1.56
C HIS A 111 -37.75 -9.04 0.36
N HIS A 112 -39.02 -8.92 0.00
CA HIS A 112 -39.47 -8.16 -1.17
C HIS A 112 -39.13 -6.66 -1.11
N LEU A 113 -39.00 -6.08 0.09
CA LEU A 113 -38.58 -4.67 0.19
C LEU A 113 -37.15 -4.40 -0.27
N TYR A 114 -36.26 -5.41 -0.34
CA TYR A 114 -34.89 -5.21 -0.77
C TYR A 114 -34.83 -4.57 -2.17
N THR A 115 -35.50 -5.16 -3.15
CA THR A 115 -35.55 -4.61 -4.51
C THR A 115 -36.56 -3.46 -4.63
N TYR A 116 -37.67 -3.50 -3.89
CA TYR A 116 -38.70 -2.44 -3.94
C TYR A 116 -38.14 -1.09 -3.49
N ASN A 117 -37.30 -1.05 -2.45
CA ASN A 117 -36.78 0.20 -1.90
C ASN A 117 -35.84 0.95 -2.84
N PHE A 118 -35.24 0.28 -3.83
CA PHE A 118 -34.50 0.96 -4.90
C PHE A 118 -35.46 1.69 -5.87
N LEU A 119 -36.63 1.11 -6.13
CA LEU A 119 -37.56 1.54 -7.18
C LEU A 119 -38.66 2.49 -6.67
N ASN A 120 -39.05 2.38 -5.40
CA ASN A 120 -40.23 2.99 -4.81
C ASN A 120 -40.12 4.49 -4.52
N GLN A 121 -39.02 5.14 -4.87
CA GLN A 121 -38.79 6.57 -4.61
C GLN A 121 -38.89 6.99 -3.12
N GLY A 122 -38.75 6.05 -2.18
CA GLY A 122 -38.96 6.29 -0.76
C GLY A 122 -40.44 6.36 -0.34
N ASN A 123 -41.37 5.93 -1.20
CA ASN A 123 -42.81 6.05 -1.01
C ASN A 123 -43.51 4.69 -1.14
N SER A 124 -44.31 4.36 -0.13
CA SER A 124 -45.08 3.10 -0.02
C SER A 124 -46.10 2.85 -1.12
N SER A 125 -46.49 3.85 -1.91
CA SER A 125 -47.55 3.73 -2.92
C SER A 125 -47.00 3.66 -4.34
N MET A 126 -45.67 3.66 -4.49
CA MET A 126 -45.07 3.71 -5.82
C MET A 126 -45.23 2.38 -6.54
N PRO A 127 -45.74 2.40 -7.79
CA PRO A 127 -45.78 1.22 -8.63
C PRO A 127 -44.38 0.81 -9.09
N THR A 128 -44.24 -0.46 -9.45
CA THR A 128 -43.03 -0.98 -10.09
C THR A 128 -43.37 -1.79 -11.33
N PHE A 129 -42.36 -2.00 -12.18
CA PHE A 129 -42.52 -2.73 -13.41
C PHE A 129 -42.35 -4.23 -13.19
N TYR A 130 -43.11 -5.06 -13.91
CA TYR A 130 -42.79 -6.49 -13.99
C TYR A 130 -41.35 -6.72 -14.44
N THR A 131 -40.77 -7.78 -13.91
CA THR A 131 -39.36 -8.19 -13.98
C THR A 131 -38.36 -7.22 -13.36
N SER A 132 -38.77 -6.09 -12.77
CA SER A 132 -37.81 -5.12 -12.22
C SER A 132 -37.03 -5.64 -11.02
N GLY A 133 -37.64 -6.51 -10.19
CA GLY A 133 -36.94 -7.20 -9.12
C GLY A 133 -35.95 -8.21 -9.68
N PHE A 134 -36.38 -9.01 -10.67
CA PHE A 134 -35.50 -9.93 -11.41
C PHE A 134 -34.30 -9.23 -12.05
N SER A 135 -34.48 -8.10 -12.73
CA SER A 135 -33.38 -7.35 -13.34
C SER A 135 -32.34 -6.91 -12.30
N ILE A 136 -32.77 -6.43 -11.12
CA ILE A 136 -31.86 -6.04 -10.03
C ILE A 136 -31.03 -7.24 -9.55
N ILE A 137 -31.69 -8.37 -9.25
CA ILE A 137 -31.01 -9.53 -8.65
C ILE A 137 -30.22 -10.34 -9.69
N LYS A 138 -30.52 -10.19 -10.99
CA LYS A 138 -29.68 -10.71 -12.07
C LYS A 138 -28.30 -10.06 -12.02
N GLU A 139 -28.23 -8.74 -11.80
CA GLU A 139 -26.97 -7.99 -11.84
C GLU A 139 -26.18 -8.10 -10.54
N ASN A 140 -26.83 -7.91 -9.39
CA ASN A 140 -26.15 -7.75 -8.10
C ASN A 140 -26.60 -8.74 -7.01
N GLY A 141 -27.65 -9.51 -7.27
CA GLY A 141 -28.20 -10.49 -6.33
C GLY A 141 -29.03 -9.92 -5.20
N CYS A 142 -29.55 -10.82 -4.36
CA CYS A 142 -30.40 -10.48 -3.21
C CYS A 142 -29.90 -11.19 -1.95
N PRO A 143 -29.56 -10.45 -0.88
CA PRO A 143 -29.23 -11.08 0.39
C PRO A 143 -30.44 -11.85 0.95
N MET A 144 -30.17 -12.91 1.72
CA MET A 144 -31.20 -13.54 2.53
C MET A 144 -31.74 -12.54 3.57
N TYR A 145 -32.98 -12.75 4.00
CA TYR A 145 -33.68 -11.80 4.86
C TYR A 145 -32.93 -11.57 6.18
N ASN A 146 -32.40 -12.62 6.84
CA ASN A 146 -31.59 -12.45 8.05
C ASN A 146 -30.34 -11.54 7.89
N ILE A 147 -29.80 -11.40 6.67
CA ILE A 147 -28.69 -10.49 6.37
C ILE A 147 -29.19 -9.07 6.09
N TYR A 148 -30.29 -8.95 5.33
CA TYR A 148 -30.95 -7.67 5.03
C TYR A 148 -31.61 -7.02 6.25
N ASP A 149 -31.96 -7.82 7.26
CA ASP A 149 -32.71 -7.42 8.44
C ASP A 149 -32.10 -6.20 9.14
N ASP A 150 -32.95 -5.25 9.50
CA ASP A 150 -32.57 -3.97 10.11
C ASP A 150 -33.76 -3.35 10.85
N PRO A 151 -33.55 -2.64 11.97
CA PRO A 151 -34.62 -1.95 12.69
C PRO A 151 -35.50 -1.03 11.83
N ALA A 152 -34.95 -0.43 10.77
CA ALA A 152 -35.69 0.44 9.87
C ALA A 152 -36.87 -0.27 9.18
N LEU A 153 -36.76 -1.58 8.90
CA LEU A 153 -37.81 -2.39 8.26
C LEU A 153 -39.07 -2.52 9.11
N TYR A 154 -38.95 -2.31 10.43
CA TYR A 154 -40.04 -2.38 11.39
C TYR A 154 -40.54 -1.00 11.83
N SER A 155 -40.07 0.06 11.16
CA SER A 155 -40.44 1.45 11.46
C SER A 155 -41.22 2.09 10.30
N GLU A 156 -41.66 3.33 10.49
CA GLU A 156 -42.22 4.16 9.41
C GLU A 156 -41.23 4.41 8.25
N ASN A 157 -39.92 4.26 8.50
CA ASN A 157 -38.87 4.48 7.50
C ASN A 157 -38.57 3.27 6.61
N LYS A 158 -39.31 2.16 6.75
CA LYS A 158 -39.04 0.91 6.02
C LYS A 158 -38.91 1.06 4.50
N PHE A 159 -39.66 1.99 3.91
CA PHE A 159 -39.65 2.24 2.46
C PHE A 159 -38.47 3.10 1.98
N LYS A 160 -37.71 3.69 2.91
CA LYS A 160 -36.53 4.51 2.63
C LYS A 160 -35.22 3.75 2.85
N TYR A 161 -35.25 2.61 3.52
CA TYR A 161 -34.06 1.85 3.90
C TYR A 161 -33.36 1.22 2.69
N TRP A 162 -32.11 1.65 2.43
CA TRP A 162 -31.15 0.92 1.61
C TRP A 162 -30.15 0.21 2.53
N MET A 163 -29.82 -1.03 2.19
CA MET A 163 -28.84 -1.81 2.94
C MET A 163 -27.48 -1.12 2.90
N THR A 164 -26.74 -1.16 4.00
CA THR A 164 -25.34 -0.72 4.06
C THR A 164 -24.50 -1.87 4.59
N ASP A 165 -23.18 -1.82 4.37
CA ASP A 165 -22.18 -2.89 4.58
C ASP A 165 -21.95 -3.69 3.31
N PHE A 166 -20.75 -3.53 2.75
CA PHE A 166 -20.29 -4.21 1.54
C PHE A 166 -20.42 -5.74 1.63
N ASN A 167 -20.12 -6.34 2.78
CA ASN A 167 -20.18 -7.79 2.93
C ASN A 167 -21.61 -8.33 2.82
N LYS A 168 -22.61 -7.54 3.21
CA LYS A 168 -24.01 -7.90 3.00
C LYS A 168 -24.38 -7.92 1.51
N TYR A 169 -23.83 -6.98 0.73
CA TYR A 169 -24.00 -6.98 -0.73
C TYR A 169 -23.30 -8.19 -1.37
N VAL A 170 -22.09 -8.55 -0.95
CA VAL A 170 -21.41 -9.78 -1.42
C VAL A 170 -22.22 -11.03 -1.07
N SER A 171 -22.79 -11.09 0.13
CA SER A 171 -23.73 -12.16 0.49
C SER A 171 -24.94 -12.20 -0.46
N GLY A 172 -25.41 -11.04 -0.95
CA GLY A 172 -26.42 -10.95 -1.99
C GLY A 172 -25.93 -11.46 -3.34
N MET A 173 -24.71 -11.10 -3.76
CA MET A 173 -24.13 -11.53 -5.05
C MET A 173 -24.01 -13.05 -5.19
N ARG A 174 -23.93 -13.78 -4.07
CA ARG A 174 -23.96 -15.26 -4.05
C ARG A 174 -25.35 -15.85 -4.31
N ASN A 175 -26.40 -15.03 -4.29
CA ASN A 175 -27.81 -15.37 -4.47
C ASN A 175 -28.38 -14.61 -5.68
N ARG A 176 -28.33 -15.19 -6.87
CA ARG A 176 -28.67 -14.49 -8.12
C ARG A 176 -29.55 -15.33 -9.02
N ILE A 177 -30.17 -14.66 -9.99
CA ILE A 177 -30.71 -15.33 -11.16
C ILE A 177 -29.69 -15.29 -12.30
N THR A 178 -29.64 -16.36 -13.09
CA THR A 178 -28.87 -16.41 -14.33
C THR A 178 -29.64 -15.75 -15.46
N GLU A 179 -30.95 -16.01 -15.52
CA GLU A 179 -31.85 -15.46 -16.52
C GLU A 179 -33.30 -15.47 -16.04
N TYR A 180 -34.14 -14.62 -16.62
CA TYR A 180 -35.59 -14.67 -16.50
C TYR A 180 -36.25 -14.70 -17.87
N TYR A 181 -37.42 -15.34 -17.95
CA TYR A 181 -38.11 -15.62 -19.20
C TYR A 181 -39.58 -15.23 -19.10
N ASN A 182 -40.20 -14.98 -20.25
CA ASN A 182 -41.66 -14.94 -20.37
C ASN A 182 -42.18 -16.25 -20.98
N ILE A 183 -43.42 -16.61 -20.63
CA ILE A 183 -44.23 -17.66 -21.24
C ILE A 183 -45.52 -17.00 -21.72
N TYR A 184 -45.78 -17.09 -23.01
CA TYR A 184 -46.94 -16.46 -23.64
C TYR A 184 -48.16 -17.40 -23.66
N PHE A 185 -49.34 -16.84 -23.38
CA PHE A 185 -50.64 -17.49 -23.47
C PHE A 185 -51.41 -17.00 -24.69
N ASP A 186 -51.89 -17.94 -25.49
CA ASP A 186 -52.79 -17.69 -26.62
C ASP A 186 -54.12 -18.42 -26.42
N TYR A 187 -55.03 -18.30 -27.39
CA TYR A 187 -56.33 -18.95 -27.33
C TYR A 187 -56.26 -20.49 -27.51
N ASN A 188 -55.11 -21.04 -27.91
CA ASN A 188 -54.95 -22.47 -28.12
C ASN A 188 -54.60 -23.18 -26.80
N TYR A 189 -55.15 -24.38 -26.63
CA TYR A 189 -54.83 -25.24 -25.49
C TYR A 189 -53.35 -25.53 -25.33
N SER A 190 -52.62 -25.66 -26.44
CA SER A 190 -51.19 -25.95 -26.44
C SER A 190 -50.34 -24.84 -25.82
N SER A 191 -50.84 -23.60 -25.67
CA SER A 191 -50.09 -22.54 -24.99
C SER A 191 -49.93 -22.80 -23.48
N LEU A 192 -50.76 -23.68 -22.89
CA LEU A 192 -50.63 -24.07 -21.49
C LEU A 192 -49.48 -25.07 -21.26
N GLU A 193 -49.01 -25.77 -22.29
CA GLU A 193 -48.05 -26.87 -22.13
C GLU A 193 -46.75 -26.39 -21.49
N THR A 194 -46.16 -25.30 -21.99
CA THR A 194 -44.89 -24.78 -21.46
C THR A 194 -45.01 -24.39 -19.98
N ILE A 195 -46.08 -23.70 -19.57
CA ILE A 195 -46.24 -23.33 -18.15
C ILE A 195 -46.54 -24.56 -17.30
N LYS A 196 -47.36 -25.51 -17.77
CA LYS A 196 -47.68 -26.72 -16.99
C LYS A 196 -46.45 -27.58 -16.78
N HIS A 197 -45.62 -27.74 -17.81
CA HIS A 197 -44.32 -28.39 -17.67
C HIS A 197 -43.38 -27.59 -16.75
N TRP A 198 -43.31 -26.26 -16.85
CA TRP A 198 -42.56 -25.46 -15.88
C TRP A 198 -43.01 -25.71 -14.43
N ILE A 199 -44.31 -25.69 -14.17
CA ILE A 199 -44.89 -25.91 -12.84
C ILE A 199 -44.74 -27.38 -12.39
N ALA A 200 -44.72 -28.37 -13.28
CA ALA A 200 -44.65 -29.79 -12.91
C ALA A 200 -43.21 -30.31 -12.78
N ASP A 201 -42.35 -29.98 -13.75
CA ASP A 201 -41.03 -30.59 -13.94
C ASP A 201 -39.93 -29.55 -14.21
N HIS A 202 -40.24 -28.26 -14.09
CA HIS A 202 -39.30 -27.16 -14.33
C HIS A 202 -38.75 -27.18 -15.77
N ASN A 203 -39.62 -27.58 -16.72
CA ASN A 203 -39.32 -27.81 -18.13
C ASN A 203 -38.17 -28.80 -18.35
N SER A 204 -38.06 -29.77 -17.42
CA SER A 204 -37.04 -30.82 -17.31
C SER A 204 -35.58 -30.35 -17.36
N ILE A 205 -35.30 -29.12 -16.95
CA ILE A 205 -33.93 -28.60 -16.85
C ILE A 205 -33.12 -29.50 -15.91
N ASN A 206 -32.05 -30.11 -16.44
CA ASN A 206 -31.16 -31.05 -15.74
C ASN A 206 -31.89 -32.27 -15.13
N GLY A 207 -33.01 -32.72 -15.72
CA GLY A 207 -33.78 -33.85 -15.21
C GLY A 207 -34.49 -33.56 -13.87
N SER A 208 -34.88 -32.30 -13.63
CA SER A 208 -35.57 -31.89 -12.40
C SER A 208 -36.83 -32.72 -12.14
N GLN A 209 -36.99 -33.22 -10.91
CA GLN A 209 -38.16 -33.98 -10.47
C GLN A 209 -39.22 -33.12 -9.77
N THR A 210 -38.98 -31.81 -9.66
CA THR A 210 -39.88 -30.82 -9.05
C THR A 210 -39.98 -29.61 -9.97
N GLY A 211 -41.14 -28.95 -9.99
CA GLY A 211 -41.37 -27.80 -10.82
C GLY A 211 -41.06 -26.46 -10.18
N GLY A 212 -41.32 -25.39 -10.93
CA GLY A 212 -41.11 -23.99 -10.55
C GLY A 212 -42.39 -23.24 -10.19
N LEU A 213 -42.27 -21.93 -9.97
CA LEU A 213 -43.39 -21.00 -9.82
C LEU A 213 -43.35 -19.95 -10.94
N ALA A 214 -44.44 -19.22 -11.16
CA ALA A 214 -44.47 -18.15 -12.16
C ALA A 214 -45.26 -16.92 -11.70
N VAL A 215 -44.79 -15.73 -12.05
CA VAL A 215 -45.48 -14.46 -11.79
C VAL A 215 -46.42 -14.16 -12.95
N ILE A 216 -47.66 -13.80 -12.67
CA ILE A 216 -48.62 -13.30 -13.66
C ILE A 216 -49.07 -11.88 -13.33
N SER A 217 -49.31 -11.12 -14.40
CA SER A 217 -49.93 -9.80 -14.33
C SER A 217 -51.43 -9.93 -14.48
N VAL A 218 -52.20 -9.31 -13.58
CA VAL A 218 -53.65 -9.19 -13.71
C VAL A 218 -54.12 -7.78 -13.40
N ASN A 219 -55.24 -7.36 -13.99
CA ASN A 219 -55.97 -6.18 -13.51
C ASN A 219 -56.99 -6.62 -12.46
N ILE A 220 -57.13 -5.84 -11.38
CA ILE A 220 -58.03 -6.17 -10.26
C ILE A 220 -59.27 -5.28 -10.20
N GLY A 221 -59.28 -4.17 -10.92
CA GLY A 221 -60.43 -3.27 -10.97
C GLY A 221 -61.62 -3.93 -11.64
N GLY A 222 -62.59 -4.35 -10.83
CA GLY A 222 -63.81 -5.06 -11.26
C GLY A 222 -63.69 -6.58 -11.31
N TRP A 223 -62.59 -7.18 -10.84
CA TRP A 223 -62.46 -8.64 -10.80
C TRP A 223 -63.49 -9.30 -9.86
N ASN A 224 -63.85 -10.55 -10.13
CA ASN A 224 -64.78 -11.32 -9.30
C ASN A 224 -64.07 -12.50 -8.63
N THR A 225 -63.87 -12.39 -7.31
CA THR A 225 -63.13 -13.35 -6.47
C THR A 225 -64.01 -14.03 -5.41
N ASN A 226 -65.33 -13.86 -5.48
CA ASN A 226 -66.27 -14.30 -4.43
C ASN A 226 -67.04 -15.57 -4.77
N ASN A 227 -67.04 -15.97 -6.04
CA ASN A 227 -67.65 -17.22 -6.47
C ASN A 227 -66.95 -18.42 -5.82
N VAL A 228 -67.71 -19.48 -5.62
CA VAL A 228 -67.26 -20.72 -4.99
C VAL A 228 -67.35 -21.86 -5.98
N LEU A 229 -66.44 -22.81 -5.87
CA LEU A 229 -66.53 -24.06 -6.58
C LEU A 229 -67.76 -24.85 -6.09
N PRO A 230 -68.58 -25.38 -7.02
CA PRO A 230 -69.88 -25.94 -6.72
C PRO A 230 -69.79 -27.23 -5.90
N ALA A 231 -70.91 -27.61 -5.28
CA ALA A 231 -70.96 -28.84 -4.51
C ALA A 231 -70.81 -30.09 -5.40
N GLY A 232 -70.05 -31.08 -4.93
CA GLY A 232 -69.78 -32.32 -5.66
C GLY A 232 -68.69 -32.22 -6.74
N THR A 233 -67.97 -31.10 -6.85
CA THR A 233 -66.75 -30.98 -7.68
C THR A 233 -65.49 -31.01 -6.81
N PRO A 234 -64.31 -31.27 -7.39
CA PRO A 234 -63.04 -31.06 -6.69
C PRO A 234 -62.95 -29.65 -6.11
N HIS A 235 -62.34 -29.54 -4.92
CA HIS A 235 -62.17 -28.29 -4.17
C HIS A 235 -63.49 -27.55 -3.86
N GLU A 236 -64.59 -28.29 -3.65
CA GLU A 236 -65.90 -27.76 -3.24
C GLU A 236 -65.78 -26.67 -2.16
N GLY A 237 -66.44 -25.53 -2.38
CA GLY A 237 -66.51 -24.43 -1.43
C GLY A 237 -65.31 -23.46 -1.48
N GLU A 238 -64.22 -23.83 -2.14
CA GLU A 238 -63.09 -22.93 -2.37
C GLU A 238 -63.43 -21.82 -3.37
N LYS A 239 -62.77 -20.68 -3.21
CA LYS A 239 -62.98 -19.47 -4.03
C LYS A 239 -62.19 -19.55 -5.34
N LEU A 240 -62.76 -18.99 -6.41
CA LEU A 240 -62.12 -18.84 -7.70
C LEU A 240 -62.32 -17.44 -8.30
N ILE A 241 -61.46 -17.08 -9.25
CA ILE A 241 -61.58 -15.87 -10.08
C ILE A 241 -62.37 -16.21 -11.34
N THR A 242 -63.64 -15.81 -11.39
CA THR A 242 -64.47 -16.06 -12.60
C THR A 242 -64.35 -14.93 -13.63
N GLN A 243 -63.80 -13.79 -13.24
CA GLN A 243 -63.61 -12.64 -14.11
C GLN A 243 -62.41 -11.83 -13.60
N LEU A 244 -61.43 -11.60 -14.47
CA LEU A 244 -60.34 -10.66 -14.21
C LEU A 244 -60.84 -9.22 -14.34
N GLY A 245 -60.15 -8.28 -13.69
CA GLY A 245 -60.47 -6.86 -13.82
C GLY A 245 -60.16 -6.33 -15.21
N THR A 246 -60.89 -5.31 -15.62
CA THR A 246 -60.75 -4.65 -16.93
C THR A 246 -60.39 -3.17 -16.80
N THR A 247 -60.26 -2.67 -15.56
CA THR A 247 -59.92 -1.26 -15.32
C THR A 247 -58.42 -1.05 -15.50
N ALA A 248 -58.02 -0.23 -16.47
CA ALA A 248 -56.61 0.11 -16.69
C ALA A 248 -56.00 0.84 -15.47
N GLY A 249 -54.73 0.56 -15.16
CA GLY A 249 -54.01 1.14 -14.02
C GLY A 249 -54.41 0.54 -12.67
N THR A 250 -54.88 -0.72 -12.69
CA THR A 250 -55.22 -1.52 -11.51
C THR A 250 -54.45 -2.84 -11.51
N GLY A 251 -53.21 -2.81 -12.00
CA GLY A 251 -52.36 -3.98 -12.14
C GLY A 251 -51.99 -4.57 -10.79
N HIS A 252 -51.90 -5.89 -10.73
CA HIS A 252 -51.50 -6.64 -9.56
C HIS A 252 -50.72 -7.88 -9.98
N ALA A 253 -49.65 -8.17 -9.25
CA ALA A 253 -48.84 -9.36 -9.48
C ALA A 253 -49.31 -10.50 -8.58
N LEU A 254 -49.53 -11.66 -9.18
CA LEU A 254 -49.89 -12.90 -8.51
C LEU A 254 -48.90 -14.01 -8.88
N THR A 255 -48.88 -15.10 -8.10
CA THR A 255 -47.95 -16.21 -8.34
C THR A 255 -48.71 -17.51 -8.62
N ILE A 256 -48.49 -18.12 -9.78
CA ILE A 256 -48.90 -19.50 -10.07
C ILE A 256 -48.00 -20.42 -9.24
N VAL A 257 -48.63 -21.24 -8.39
CA VAL A 257 -47.96 -22.20 -7.50
C VAL A 257 -48.34 -23.65 -7.77
N GLY A 258 -49.23 -23.87 -8.72
CA GLY A 258 -49.76 -25.18 -9.02
C GLY A 258 -50.83 -25.14 -10.10
N TYR A 259 -51.33 -26.30 -10.47
CA TYR A 259 -52.48 -26.44 -11.36
C TYR A 259 -53.27 -27.69 -11.01
N ASP A 260 -54.53 -27.72 -11.39
CA ASP A 260 -55.39 -28.91 -11.33
C ASP A 260 -56.34 -28.92 -12.53
N ASP A 261 -56.20 -29.94 -13.37
CA ASP A 261 -56.99 -30.17 -14.58
C ASP A 261 -58.43 -30.63 -14.28
N ASN A 262 -58.81 -30.81 -13.02
CA ASN A 262 -60.13 -31.28 -12.57
C ASN A 262 -60.98 -30.21 -11.87
N VAL A 263 -60.48 -28.99 -11.65
CA VAL A 263 -61.27 -27.86 -11.13
C VAL A 263 -62.38 -27.50 -12.10
N LYS A 264 -63.64 -27.43 -11.64
CA LYS A 264 -64.84 -27.28 -12.49
C LYS A 264 -65.67 -26.07 -12.10
N TYR A 265 -66.04 -25.26 -13.08
CA TYR A 265 -66.98 -24.16 -12.89
C TYR A 265 -67.81 -23.93 -14.15
N ASP A 266 -69.13 -23.87 -13.97
CA ASP A 266 -70.11 -23.66 -15.05
C ASP A 266 -70.19 -22.16 -15.36
N PHE A 267 -69.64 -21.76 -16.50
CA PHE A 267 -69.52 -20.35 -16.89
C PHE A 267 -70.74 -19.85 -17.67
N ASN A 268 -71.47 -20.74 -18.34
CA ASN A 268 -72.64 -20.38 -19.14
C ASN A 268 -73.98 -20.62 -18.39
N GLY A 269 -73.94 -21.31 -17.24
CA GLY A 269 -75.07 -21.61 -16.38
C GLY A 269 -75.98 -22.73 -16.88
N ASP A 270 -75.49 -23.62 -17.75
CA ASP A 270 -76.28 -24.69 -18.37
C ASP A 270 -76.35 -25.99 -17.54
N GLY A 271 -75.58 -26.07 -16.45
CA GLY A 271 -75.52 -27.20 -15.54
C GLY A 271 -74.58 -28.33 -16.00
N LEU A 272 -73.80 -28.13 -17.06
CA LEU A 272 -72.75 -29.04 -17.53
C LEU A 272 -71.36 -28.42 -17.27
N TYR A 273 -70.32 -29.25 -17.38
CA TYR A 273 -68.93 -28.79 -17.38
C TYR A 273 -68.26 -29.32 -18.63
N THR A 274 -67.97 -28.44 -19.57
CA THR A 274 -67.60 -28.80 -20.93
C THR A 274 -66.21 -28.30 -21.29
N THR A 275 -65.56 -28.99 -22.24
CA THR A 275 -64.21 -28.62 -22.75
C THR A 275 -64.14 -28.53 -24.27
N ASP A 276 -65.23 -28.90 -24.93
CA ASP A 276 -65.35 -29.16 -26.37
C ASP A 276 -66.65 -28.59 -26.96
N ILE A 277 -67.38 -27.78 -26.19
CA ILE A 277 -68.59 -27.07 -26.62
C ILE A 277 -68.28 -25.57 -26.67
N ASP A 278 -68.70 -24.90 -27.75
CA ASP A 278 -68.62 -23.44 -27.85
C ASP A 278 -69.65 -22.80 -26.91
N ILE A 279 -69.18 -22.34 -25.75
CA ILE A 279 -70.00 -21.68 -24.73
C ILE A 279 -69.95 -20.16 -24.84
N THR A 280 -69.05 -19.62 -25.66
CA THR A 280 -68.95 -18.18 -25.94
C THR A 280 -69.85 -17.72 -27.09
N GLY A 281 -70.26 -18.65 -27.96
CA GLY A 281 -71.14 -18.42 -29.11
C GLY A 281 -70.44 -17.78 -30.31
N ASP A 282 -69.11 -17.88 -30.39
CA ASP A 282 -68.29 -17.27 -31.45
C ASP A 282 -67.98 -18.23 -32.63
N ASN A 283 -68.43 -19.49 -32.53
CA ASN A 283 -68.18 -20.63 -33.44
C ASN A 283 -66.72 -21.13 -33.46
N VAL A 284 -65.91 -20.81 -32.45
CA VAL A 284 -64.51 -21.21 -32.34
C VAL A 284 -64.24 -21.85 -30.98
N ILE A 285 -64.24 -23.18 -30.91
CA ILE A 285 -63.89 -23.91 -29.67
C ILE A 285 -62.41 -23.70 -29.34
N ASN A 286 -62.15 -22.89 -28.31
CA ASN A 286 -60.79 -22.51 -27.87
C ASN A 286 -60.71 -22.43 -26.33
N LEU A 287 -59.60 -21.95 -25.78
CA LEU A 287 -59.39 -21.93 -24.32
C LEU A 287 -60.44 -21.09 -23.56
N LEU A 288 -61.09 -20.12 -24.21
CA LEU A 288 -62.22 -19.38 -23.64
C LEU A 288 -63.46 -20.25 -23.41
N ASP A 289 -63.58 -21.41 -24.05
CA ASP A 289 -64.76 -22.27 -23.93
C ASP A 289 -64.62 -23.34 -22.84
N ARG A 290 -63.48 -23.42 -22.15
CA ARG A 290 -63.29 -24.45 -21.12
C ARG A 290 -63.84 -24.05 -19.77
N GLU A 291 -64.52 -25.02 -19.19
CA GLU A 291 -65.11 -24.97 -17.84
C GLU A 291 -64.35 -25.84 -16.84
N ILE A 292 -63.31 -26.54 -17.31
CA ILE A 292 -62.49 -27.46 -16.54
C ILE A 292 -61.02 -27.07 -16.64
N GLY A 293 -60.35 -27.01 -15.48
CA GLY A 293 -58.92 -26.76 -15.33
C GLY A 293 -58.62 -25.35 -14.81
N ALA A 294 -57.76 -25.27 -13.79
CA ALA A 294 -57.35 -24.00 -13.19
C ALA A 294 -55.92 -24.03 -12.65
N PHE A 295 -55.29 -22.86 -12.64
CA PHE A 295 -54.08 -22.61 -11.88
C PHE A 295 -54.42 -22.33 -10.41
N LYS A 296 -53.61 -22.86 -9.49
CA LYS A 296 -53.61 -22.45 -8.10
C LYS A 296 -52.72 -21.23 -7.94
N ILE A 297 -53.27 -20.16 -7.39
CA ILE A 297 -52.61 -18.86 -7.29
C ILE A 297 -52.36 -18.49 -5.84
N ALA A 298 -51.14 -18.11 -5.50
CA ALA A 298 -50.80 -17.45 -4.25
C ALA A 298 -50.89 -15.92 -4.39
N ASN A 299 -51.49 -15.27 -3.39
CA ASN A 299 -51.54 -13.82 -3.27
C ASN A 299 -50.68 -13.36 -2.08
N SER A 300 -50.32 -12.08 -2.03
CA SER A 300 -49.52 -11.47 -0.96
C SER A 300 -50.36 -10.59 -0.04
N TRP A 301 -51.64 -10.92 0.15
CA TRP A 301 -52.57 -10.17 1.03
C TRP A 301 -52.90 -10.90 2.33
N GLY A 302 -52.01 -11.80 2.75
CA GLY A 302 -52.15 -12.56 3.97
C GLY A 302 -53.16 -13.70 3.91
N LYS A 303 -53.19 -14.49 4.99
CA LYS A 303 -53.96 -15.74 5.08
C LYS A 303 -55.46 -15.51 5.22
N ASP A 304 -55.89 -14.35 5.69
CA ASP A 304 -57.32 -14.05 5.80
C ASP A 304 -57.98 -13.80 4.44
N TRP A 305 -57.18 -13.66 3.39
CA TRP A 305 -57.69 -13.47 2.04
C TRP A 305 -58.08 -14.82 1.39
N LYS A 306 -59.38 -15.01 1.17
CA LYS A 306 -59.95 -16.15 0.40
C LYS A 306 -59.48 -17.50 0.94
N ASN A 307 -58.92 -18.38 0.10
CA ASN A 307 -58.56 -19.75 0.46
C ASN A 307 -57.23 -19.74 1.20
N GLN A 308 -57.17 -19.15 2.39
CA GLN A 308 -55.96 -19.05 3.20
C GLN A 308 -54.79 -18.31 2.53
N GLY A 309 -55.08 -17.34 1.68
CA GLY A 309 -54.10 -16.62 0.84
C GLY A 309 -54.03 -17.11 -0.60
N PHE A 310 -54.72 -18.21 -0.92
CA PHE A 310 -54.78 -18.77 -2.26
C PHE A 310 -56.13 -18.50 -2.95
N ILE A 311 -56.16 -18.71 -4.27
CA ILE A 311 -57.37 -18.69 -5.09
C ILE A 311 -57.17 -19.52 -6.37
N TRP A 312 -58.25 -20.05 -6.93
CA TRP A 312 -58.22 -20.70 -8.25
C TRP A 312 -58.39 -19.70 -9.38
N LEU A 313 -57.54 -19.80 -10.39
CA LEU A 313 -57.64 -19.03 -11.64
C LEU A 313 -57.85 -20.00 -12.82
N PRO A 314 -59.09 -20.13 -13.33
CA PRO A 314 -59.41 -20.97 -14.47
C PRO A 314 -58.54 -20.68 -15.69
N TYR A 315 -58.09 -21.72 -16.41
CA TYR A 315 -57.16 -21.54 -17.54
C TYR A 315 -57.70 -20.60 -18.63
N ARG A 316 -59.03 -20.59 -18.82
CA ARG A 316 -59.74 -19.67 -19.71
C ARG A 316 -59.50 -18.19 -19.46
N ALA A 317 -58.98 -17.82 -18.28
CA ALA A 317 -58.70 -16.44 -17.93
C ALA A 317 -57.34 -15.94 -18.47
N MET A 318 -56.46 -16.83 -18.92
CA MET A 318 -55.10 -16.49 -19.35
C MET A 318 -54.97 -15.90 -20.76
N PRO A 319 -55.69 -16.41 -21.79
CA PRO A 319 -55.77 -15.70 -23.07
C PRO A 319 -56.54 -14.40 -22.80
N GLY A 320 -55.82 -13.28 -22.81
CA GLY A 320 -56.36 -11.97 -22.47
C GLY A 320 -57.70 -11.76 -23.12
N GLN A 321 -58.72 -11.48 -22.31
CA GLN A 321 -60.03 -11.14 -22.83
C GLN A 321 -59.85 -10.01 -23.85
N LEU A 322 -60.70 -9.97 -24.89
CA LEU A 322 -60.69 -9.05 -26.04
C LEU A 322 -60.57 -7.53 -25.72
N GLN A 323 -60.43 -7.14 -24.46
CA GLN A 323 -60.27 -5.76 -23.97
C GLN A 323 -59.05 -5.55 -23.06
N ASN A 324 -58.22 -6.57 -22.79
CA ASN A 324 -57.06 -6.46 -21.90
C ASN A 324 -55.89 -7.35 -22.39
N PRO A 325 -55.05 -6.88 -23.34
CA PRO A 325 -53.89 -7.63 -23.87
C PRO A 325 -52.76 -7.86 -22.85
N ASP A 326 -52.93 -7.40 -21.61
CA ASP A 326 -51.91 -7.22 -20.59
C ASP A 326 -51.72 -8.42 -19.64
N THR A 327 -52.46 -9.51 -19.84
CA THR A 327 -52.47 -10.70 -18.95
C THR A 327 -51.97 -11.99 -19.62
N ASN A 328 -51.38 -11.87 -20.81
CA ASN A 328 -51.01 -13.02 -21.64
C ASN A 328 -49.62 -13.57 -21.33
N ASN A 329 -48.94 -13.08 -20.30
CA ASN A 329 -47.58 -13.49 -20.00
C ASN A 329 -47.46 -13.97 -18.54
N ALA A 330 -46.73 -15.08 -18.37
CA ALA A 330 -46.16 -15.49 -17.10
C ALA A 330 -44.65 -15.25 -17.13
N TYR A 331 -44.08 -14.79 -16.02
CA TYR A 331 -42.63 -14.55 -15.88
C TYR A 331 -42.02 -15.53 -14.88
N ILE A 332 -40.89 -16.10 -15.26
CA ILE A 332 -40.17 -17.12 -14.49
C ILE A 332 -38.68 -16.76 -14.40
N CYS A 333 -37.95 -17.35 -13.46
CA CYS A 333 -36.50 -17.15 -13.36
C CYS A 333 -35.75 -18.46 -13.17
N LYS A 334 -34.48 -18.48 -13.59
CA LYS A 334 -33.52 -19.53 -13.25
C LYS A 334 -32.50 -18.98 -12.27
N VAL A 335 -32.28 -19.70 -11.18
CA VAL A 335 -31.35 -19.29 -10.11
C VAL A 335 -29.97 -19.92 -10.25
N ILE A 336 -29.00 -19.31 -9.61
CA ILE A 336 -27.67 -19.87 -9.35
C ILE A 336 -27.29 -19.63 -7.89
N ASP A 337 -26.71 -20.65 -7.27
CA ASP A 337 -26.20 -20.60 -5.91
C ASP A 337 -24.66 -20.55 -5.89
N ASN A 338 -24.12 -19.98 -4.81
CA ASN A 338 -22.70 -19.91 -4.48
C ASN A 338 -21.84 -19.29 -5.59
N ASN A 339 -22.42 -18.36 -6.33
CA ASN A 339 -21.72 -17.57 -7.33
C ASN A 339 -20.94 -16.44 -6.65
N GLU A 340 -19.81 -16.78 -6.04
CA GLU A 340 -18.90 -15.78 -5.48
C GLU A 340 -18.47 -14.80 -6.59
N PRO A 341 -18.67 -13.48 -6.41
CA PRO A 341 -18.25 -12.52 -7.43
C PRO A 341 -16.73 -12.61 -7.59
N GLN A 342 -16.24 -12.85 -8.81
CA GLN A 342 -14.79 -12.87 -9.03
C GLN A 342 -14.16 -11.48 -8.79
N LEU A 343 -14.87 -10.43 -9.20
CA LEU A 343 -14.51 -9.03 -8.96
C LEU A 343 -15.74 -8.27 -8.48
N ALA A 344 -15.57 -7.50 -7.40
CA ALA A 344 -16.59 -6.61 -6.87
C ALA A 344 -16.01 -5.22 -6.63
N VAL A 345 -16.84 -4.20 -6.86
CA VAL A 345 -16.53 -2.80 -6.56
C VAL A 345 -17.21 -2.44 -5.25
N LYS A 346 -16.45 -1.85 -4.33
CA LYS A 346 -16.91 -1.35 -3.03
C LYS A 346 -16.85 0.17 -3.03
N VAL A 347 -17.94 0.80 -2.61
CA VAL A 347 -18.09 2.26 -2.63
C VAL A 347 -18.69 2.73 -1.33
N SER A 348 -18.10 3.78 -0.74
CA SER A 348 -18.77 4.61 0.28
C SER A 348 -19.05 5.99 -0.29
N THR A 349 -20.27 6.47 -0.11
CA THR A 349 -20.69 7.78 -0.61
C THR A 349 -21.81 8.38 0.21
N GLU A 350 -21.75 9.70 0.36
CA GLU A 350 -22.81 10.52 0.94
C GLU A 350 -23.35 11.49 -0.11
N TYR A 351 -24.66 11.50 -0.27
CA TYR A 351 -25.36 12.45 -1.12
C TYR A 351 -26.82 12.57 -0.64
N PRO A 352 -27.40 13.78 -0.59
CA PRO A 352 -28.71 13.99 0.02
C PRO A 352 -29.90 13.62 -0.87
N HIS A 353 -29.69 13.49 -2.20
CA HIS A 353 -30.74 13.14 -3.14
C HIS A 353 -30.37 11.93 -4.00
N ARG A 354 -30.52 10.71 -3.48
CA ARG A 354 -30.13 9.48 -4.21
C ARG A 354 -30.77 9.33 -5.61
N ARG A 355 -31.97 9.87 -5.85
CA ARG A 355 -32.58 9.91 -7.20
C ARG A 355 -31.77 10.70 -8.23
N LYS A 356 -30.85 11.53 -7.78
CA LYS A 356 -30.01 12.35 -8.65
C LYS A 356 -28.72 11.68 -9.07
N LEU A 357 -28.40 10.53 -8.48
CA LEU A 357 -27.20 9.78 -8.80
C LEU A 357 -27.50 8.56 -9.67
N ARG A 358 -26.60 8.31 -10.62
CA ARG A 358 -26.43 7.01 -11.28
C ARG A 358 -24.99 6.55 -11.15
N PHE A 359 -24.83 5.30 -10.72
CA PHE A 359 -23.52 4.67 -10.56
C PHE A 359 -23.24 3.74 -11.75
N ASN A 360 -22.07 3.94 -12.32
CA ASN A 360 -21.56 3.21 -13.48
C ASN A 360 -20.20 2.60 -13.12
N VAL A 361 -19.94 1.43 -13.70
CA VAL A 361 -18.61 0.81 -13.71
C VAL A 361 -18.09 0.75 -15.13
N GLY A 362 -16.77 0.84 -15.30
CA GLY A 362 -16.13 0.74 -16.60
C GLY A 362 -14.76 0.07 -16.53
N TYR A 363 -14.20 -0.20 -17.70
CA TYR A 363 -12.87 -0.77 -17.82
C TYR A 363 -12.08 -0.17 -18.98
N ALA A 364 -10.76 -0.23 -18.89
CA ALA A 364 -9.86 -0.05 -20.01
C ALA A 364 -8.86 -1.20 -20.06
N LYS A 365 -8.27 -1.45 -21.24
CA LYS A 365 -7.38 -2.59 -21.47
C LYS A 365 -6.01 -2.42 -20.84
N ASN A 366 -5.57 -1.18 -20.61
CA ASN A 366 -4.29 -0.89 -20.00
C ASN A 366 -4.41 0.24 -18.98
N ALA A 367 -3.50 0.26 -18.01
CA ALA A 367 -3.54 1.20 -16.89
C ALA A 367 -3.27 2.66 -17.28
N ASN A 368 -2.73 2.96 -18.46
CA ASN A 368 -2.43 4.35 -18.84
C ASN A 368 -3.59 5.04 -19.57
N GLN A 369 -4.70 4.33 -19.82
CA GLN A 369 -5.90 4.94 -20.37
C GLN A 369 -6.65 5.75 -19.30
N ASN A 370 -7.06 6.97 -19.65
CA ASN A 370 -7.78 7.89 -18.74
C ASN A 370 -9.30 7.88 -18.94
N SER A 371 -9.81 6.98 -19.77
CA SER A 371 -11.24 6.85 -20.03
C SER A 371 -11.58 5.39 -20.29
N PRO A 372 -12.76 4.93 -19.86
CA PRO A 372 -13.21 3.56 -20.09
C PRO A 372 -13.51 3.32 -21.58
N ILE A 373 -13.25 2.10 -22.04
CA ILE A 373 -13.64 1.62 -23.38
C ILE A 373 -15.13 1.26 -23.41
N SER A 374 -15.64 0.72 -22.30
CA SER A 374 -17.05 0.39 -22.11
C SER A 374 -17.46 0.71 -20.68
N THR A 375 -18.74 1.08 -20.52
CA THR A 375 -19.34 1.35 -19.22
C THR A 375 -20.72 0.72 -19.14
N ASN A 376 -21.11 0.29 -17.95
CA ASN A 376 -22.46 -0.17 -17.65
C ASN A 376 -22.93 0.43 -16.33
N HIS A 377 -24.25 0.44 -16.10
CA HIS A 377 -24.87 0.87 -14.86
C HIS A 377 -25.73 -0.26 -14.31
N TYR A 378 -26.01 -0.20 -13.01
CA TYR A 378 -26.85 -1.17 -12.32
C TYR A 378 -28.27 -0.65 -12.19
N ASN A 379 -29.25 -1.54 -12.37
CA ASN A 379 -30.66 -1.30 -12.11
C ASN A 379 -30.96 -0.94 -10.65
N SER A 380 -30.04 -1.17 -9.71
CA SER A 380 -30.19 -0.81 -8.28
C SER A 380 -29.82 0.65 -7.96
N PHE A 381 -29.05 1.32 -8.82
CA PHE A 381 -28.50 2.65 -8.54
C PHE A 381 -28.54 3.56 -9.79
N ASN A 382 -29.74 3.72 -10.34
CA ASN A 382 -29.98 4.42 -11.60
C ASN A 382 -31.05 5.51 -11.49
N TYR A 383 -30.68 6.67 -10.95
CA TYR A 383 -31.56 7.83 -10.79
C TYR A 383 -32.88 7.51 -10.08
N GLN A 384 -32.80 6.78 -8.97
CA GLN A 384 -33.96 6.22 -8.27
C GLN A 384 -33.82 6.27 -6.74
N GLY A 385 -34.88 5.88 -6.02
CA GLY A 385 -34.93 5.95 -4.56
C GLY A 385 -35.46 7.28 -4.00
N GLY A 386 -35.79 8.26 -4.82
CA GLY A 386 -36.39 9.53 -4.38
C GLY A 386 -35.37 10.54 -3.82
N LEU A 387 -35.88 11.69 -3.39
CA LEU A 387 -35.09 12.78 -2.78
C LEU A 387 -34.85 12.46 -1.29
N ASN A 388 -34.08 11.41 -1.04
CA ASN A 388 -33.65 11.01 0.30
C ASN A 388 -32.13 10.87 0.28
N ASP A 389 -31.51 11.02 1.45
CA ASP A 389 -30.10 10.77 1.66
C ASP A 389 -29.74 9.35 1.21
N MET A 390 -28.47 9.10 0.90
CA MET A 390 -28.02 7.79 0.41
C MET A 390 -28.42 6.63 1.34
N ARG A 391 -28.38 6.83 2.66
CA ARG A 391 -28.87 5.83 3.64
C ARG A 391 -30.37 5.86 3.90
N GLY A 392 -31.07 6.88 3.42
CA GLY A 392 -32.52 7.05 3.44
C GLY A 392 -33.17 7.07 4.83
N ALA A 393 -33.26 5.91 5.48
CA ALA A 393 -33.79 5.76 6.84
C ALA A 393 -32.81 6.28 7.92
N TYR A 394 -31.54 6.46 7.58
CA TYR A 394 -30.47 6.94 8.45
C TYR A 394 -29.70 8.08 7.79
N GLN A 395 -28.87 8.77 8.58
CA GLN A 395 -27.94 9.82 8.14
C GLN A 395 -26.54 9.25 7.87
N GLY A 396 -25.73 9.98 7.09
CA GLY A 396 -24.34 9.64 6.75
C GLY A 396 -24.19 8.79 5.48
N SER A 397 -22.94 8.41 5.18
CA SER A 397 -22.57 7.63 4.00
C SER A 397 -23.16 6.23 3.98
N ILE A 398 -23.59 5.79 2.80
CA ILE A 398 -23.88 4.38 2.55
C ILE A 398 -22.60 3.69 2.08
N GLU A 399 -22.36 2.46 2.54
CA GLU A 399 -21.39 1.56 1.93
C GLU A 399 -22.12 0.44 1.18
N PHE A 400 -21.87 0.30 -0.12
CA PHE A 400 -22.48 -0.74 -0.96
C PHE A 400 -21.47 -1.43 -1.87
N GLY A 401 -21.86 -2.61 -2.35
CA GLY A 401 -21.09 -3.44 -3.29
C GLY A 401 -21.78 -3.58 -4.64
N LEU A 402 -20.98 -3.56 -5.71
CA LEU A 402 -21.39 -3.77 -7.10
C LEU A 402 -20.65 -4.97 -7.70
N ASN A 403 -21.38 -5.93 -8.26
CA ASN A 403 -20.81 -7.11 -8.91
C ASN A 403 -20.20 -6.75 -10.25
N TYR A 404 -18.93 -6.35 -10.24
CA TYR A 404 -18.21 -5.91 -11.44
C TYR A 404 -18.07 -7.04 -12.45
N GLY A 405 -17.80 -8.25 -11.96
CA GLY A 405 -17.68 -9.45 -12.78
C GLY A 405 -18.92 -9.72 -13.63
N TYR A 406 -20.13 -9.31 -13.23
CA TYR A 406 -21.31 -9.51 -14.06
C TYR A 406 -21.19 -8.89 -15.46
N PHE A 407 -20.60 -7.70 -15.58
CA PHE A 407 -20.47 -7.02 -16.87
C PHE A 407 -19.17 -7.34 -17.60
N PHE A 408 -18.07 -7.53 -16.86
CA PHE A 408 -16.72 -7.49 -17.43
C PHE A 408 -15.83 -8.68 -17.05
N LEU A 409 -16.39 -9.82 -16.63
CA LEU A 409 -15.62 -11.00 -16.21
C LEU A 409 -14.55 -11.45 -17.21
N ASN A 410 -14.92 -11.46 -18.49
CA ASN A 410 -14.13 -12.04 -19.57
C ASN A 410 -13.36 -10.98 -20.35
N GLU A 411 -13.36 -9.73 -19.87
CA GLU A 411 -12.64 -8.64 -20.50
C GLU A 411 -11.19 -8.60 -20.01
N ASP A 412 -10.31 -8.13 -20.89
CA ASP A 412 -8.93 -7.81 -20.54
C ASP A 412 -8.92 -6.44 -19.84
N VAL A 413 -8.69 -6.44 -18.53
CA VAL A 413 -8.87 -5.28 -17.66
C VAL A 413 -7.53 -4.82 -17.10
N GLY A 414 -7.03 -3.70 -17.62
CA GLY A 414 -5.85 -3.00 -17.09
C GLY A 414 -6.18 -1.81 -16.18
N LYS A 415 -7.42 -1.32 -16.22
CA LYS A 415 -7.91 -0.27 -15.31
C LYS A 415 -9.41 -0.40 -15.11
N ILE A 416 -9.86 -0.15 -13.88
CA ILE A 416 -11.26 -0.19 -13.49
C ILE A 416 -11.71 1.22 -13.10
N PHE A 417 -12.91 1.60 -13.52
CA PHE A 417 -13.48 2.93 -13.28
C PHE A 417 -14.76 2.85 -12.45
N LEU A 418 -14.90 3.76 -11.48
CA LEU A 418 -16.16 4.13 -10.87
C LEU A 418 -16.59 5.48 -11.44
N ILE A 419 -17.82 5.55 -11.94
CA ILE A 419 -18.36 6.75 -12.58
C ILE A 419 -19.68 7.10 -11.92
N VAL A 420 -19.77 8.29 -11.33
CA VAL A 420 -20.98 8.82 -10.69
C VAL A 420 -21.50 9.96 -11.55
N ASN A 421 -22.70 9.80 -12.08
CA ASN A 421 -23.39 10.85 -12.84
C ASN A 421 -24.45 11.50 -11.95
N GLU A 422 -24.39 12.82 -11.84
CA GLU A 422 -25.28 13.67 -11.04
C GLU A 422 -26.21 14.47 -11.99
N ASN A 423 -27.48 14.69 -11.64
CA ASN A 423 -28.46 15.41 -12.48
C ASN A 423 -29.34 16.41 -11.72
N GLU A 424 -28.80 17.08 -10.71
CA GLU A 424 -29.45 18.14 -9.95
C GLU A 424 -29.23 19.49 -10.63
N TYR A 425 -30.24 19.90 -11.40
CA TYR A 425 -30.23 21.17 -12.14
C TYR A 425 -30.72 22.37 -11.31
N THR A 426 -31.21 22.15 -10.08
CA THR A 426 -31.82 23.23 -9.28
C THR A 426 -30.85 23.82 -8.26
N THR A 427 -30.77 25.16 -8.24
CA THR A 427 -29.97 25.90 -7.26
C THR A 427 -30.78 26.22 -5.99
N PRO A 428 -30.16 26.21 -4.80
CA PRO A 428 -28.74 25.90 -4.53
C PRO A 428 -28.43 24.41 -4.75
N TYR A 429 -27.25 24.14 -5.32
CA TYR A 429 -26.75 22.77 -5.46
C TYR A 429 -26.55 22.13 -4.09
N VAL A 430 -26.67 20.81 -4.05
CA VAL A 430 -26.43 20.04 -2.83
C VAL A 430 -25.11 19.30 -2.96
N GLU A 431 -24.31 19.39 -1.91
CA GLU A 431 -22.98 18.77 -1.88
C GLU A 431 -23.08 17.29 -1.53
N GLY A 432 -22.11 16.52 -2.00
CA GLY A 432 -21.84 15.21 -1.49
C GLY A 432 -20.54 14.65 -2.05
N THR A 433 -20.20 13.45 -1.59
CA THR A 433 -18.83 12.97 -1.61
C THR A 433 -18.80 11.48 -1.90
N ILE A 434 -17.79 11.06 -2.65
CA ILE A 434 -17.34 9.67 -2.74
C ILE A 434 -16.22 9.54 -1.70
N ASP A 435 -16.52 8.92 -0.57
CA ASP A 435 -15.56 8.83 0.54
C ASP A 435 -14.39 7.93 0.15
N TYR A 436 -14.70 6.77 -0.43
CA TYR A 436 -13.73 5.85 -1.02
C TYR A 436 -14.35 4.91 -2.06
N PHE A 437 -13.46 4.39 -2.90
CA PHE A 437 -13.71 3.37 -3.91
C PHE A 437 -12.60 2.32 -3.83
N SER A 438 -12.96 1.04 -3.78
CA SER A 438 -12.01 -0.07 -3.85
C SER A 438 -12.53 -1.22 -4.71
N ILE A 439 -11.61 -2.09 -5.13
CA ILE A 439 -11.90 -3.32 -5.87
C ILE A 439 -11.49 -4.50 -5.01
N LEU A 440 -12.39 -5.45 -4.86
CA LEU A 440 -12.12 -6.72 -4.22
C LEU A 440 -12.09 -7.81 -5.28
N ASP A 441 -10.98 -8.53 -5.29
CA ASP A 441 -10.72 -9.65 -6.17
C ASP A 441 -10.69 -10.95 -5.38
N TYR A 442 -11.61 -11.86 -5.73
CA TYR A 442 -11.83 -13.15 -5.09
C TYR A 442 -11.21 -14.31 -5.89
N ARG A 443 -10.54 -14.00 -7.01
CA ARG A 443 -9.87 -15.02 -7.82
C ARG A 443 -8.65 -15.58 -7.09
N TRP A 444 -8.24 -16.77 -7.49
CA TRP A 444 -7.07 -17.49 -6.93
C TRP A 444 -7.18 -17.90 -5.45
N GLY A 445 -8.40 -17.93 -4.87
CA GLY A 445 -8.64 -18.49 -3.54
C GLY A 445 -8.29 -17.57 -2.37
N GLU A 446 -8.12 -16.27 -2.65
CA GLU A 446 -7.85 -15.22 -1.67
C GLU A 446 -8.78 -14.03 -1.91
N VAL A 447 -8.82 -13.10 -0.94
CA VAL A 447 -9.51 -11.81 -1.10
C VAL A 447 -8.47 -10.71 -1.06
N PHE A 448 -8.33 -9.98 -2.16
CA PHE A 448 -7.39 -8.87 -2.26
C PHE A 448 -8.12 -7.60 -2.62
N GLU A 449 -7.96 -6.61 -1.73
CA GLU A 449 -8.54 -5.28 -1.90
C GLU A 449 -7.48 -4.29 -2.39
N LEU A 450 -7.79 -3.61 -3.51
CA LEU A 450 -7.06 -2.42 -3.99
C LEU A 450 -7.91 -1.19 -3.74
N PHE A 451 -7.29 -0.17 -3.15
CA PHE A 451 -7.93 1.11 -2.91
C PHE A 451 -7.63 2.08 -4.05
N CYS A 452 -8.59 2.95 -4.36
CA CYS A 452 -8.33 4.14 -5.15
C CYS A 452 -7.49 5.12 -4.34
N ASP A 453 -6.48 5.70 -4.97
CA ASP A 453 -5.62 6.70 -4.34
C ASP A 453 -6.38 7.99 -4.02
N GLU A 454 -7.48 8.25 -4.72
CA GLU A 454 -8.37 9.38 -4.48
C GLU A 454 -9.44 9.02 -3.43
N THR A 455 -9.52 9.82 -2.36
CA THR A 455 -10.53 9.69 -1.31
C THR A 455 -11.20 11.03 -1.05
N ASN A 456 -12.41 10.99 -0.48
CA ASN A 456 -13.21 12.19 -0.18
C ASN A 456 -13.42 13.11 -1.41
N VAL A 457 -13.66 12.50 -2.58
CA VAL A 457 -13.82 13.23 -3.84
C VAL A 457 -15.22 13.84 -3.90
N ALA A 458 -15.29 15.16 -4.09
CA ALA A 458 -16.56 15.86 -4.25
C ALA A 458 -17.30 15.40 -5.52
N ILE A 459 -18.61 15.18 -5.41
CA ILE A 459 -19.46 14.86 -6.55
C ILE A 459 -19.68 16.13 -7.37
N VAL A 460 -19.42 16.06 -8.67
CA VAL A 460 -19.59 17.16 -9.61
C VAL A 460 -21.08 17.34 -9.87
N ASN A 461 -21.61 18.50 -9.48
CA ASN A 461 -22.99 18.89 -9.76
C ASN A 461 -23.25 19.01 -11.27
N ASP A 462 -24.41 18.53 -11.71
CA ASP A 462 -24.84 18.46 -13.11
C ASP A 462 -23.73 17.91 -14.03
N GLY A 463 -23.10 16.82 -13.59
CA GLY A 463 -21.89 16.34 -14.22
C GLY A 463 -21.52 14.92 -13.87
N GLN A 464 -20.26 14.61 -14.17
CA GLN A 464 -19.69 13.30 -13.98
C GLN A 464 -18.45 13.40 -13.11
N THR A 465 -18.44 12.62 -12.03
CA THR A 465 -17.24 12.32 -11.24
C THR A 465 -16.73 10.94 -11.64
N MET A 466 -15.45 10.83 -11.99
CA MET A 466 -14.82 9.57 -12.41
C MET A 466 -13.57 9.32 -11.58
N LEU A 467 -13.54 8.18 -10.90
CA LEU A 467 -12.37 7.66 -10.18
C LEU A 467 -11.90 6.39 -10.87
N SER A 468 -10.63 6.03 -10.71
CA SER A 468 -10.10 4.81 -11.31
C SER A 468 -9.01 4.15 -10.47
N ILE A 469 -8.81 2.85 -10.69
CA ILE A 469 -7.75 2.05 -10.08
C ILE A 469 -7.00 1.33 -11.21
N ASP A 470 -5.69 1.51 -11.26
CA ASP A 470 -4.78 0.73 -12.10
C ASP A 470 -4.85 -0.74 -11.65
N TYR A 471 -5.09 -1.67 -12.58
CA TYR A 471 -5.37 -3.07 -12.27
C TYR A 471 -4.64 -4.08 -13.19
N ASP A 472 -3.83 -3.57 -14.11
CA ASP A 472 -3.10 -4.37 -15.10
C ASP A 472 -2.08 -5.30 -14.41
N LEU A 473 -2.37 -6.59 -14.32
CA LEU A 473 -1.55 -7.53 -13.57
C LEU A 473 -0.33 -7.98 -14.39
N ILE A 474 0.85 -8.02 -13.77
CA ILE A 474 1.98 -8.72 -14.39
C ILE A 474 1.61 -10.21 -14.56
N PRO A 475 1.88 -10.84 -15.72
CA PRO A 475 1.61 -12.27 -15.92
C PRO A 475 2.23 -13.12 -14.82
N HIS A 476 1.41 -13.93 -14.15
CA HIS A 476 1.78 -14.67 -12.94
C HIS A 476 1.27 -16.12 -12.92
N GLU A 477 0.24 -16.46 -13.69
CA GLU A 477 -0.32 -17.83 -13.72
C GLU A 477 0.64 -18.86 -14.32
N SER A 478 1.62 -18.39 -15.08
CA SER A 478 2.72 -19.19 -15.63
C SER A 478 3.97 -18.33 -15.78
N ASN A 479 5.14 -18.96 -15.79
CA ASN A 479 6.39 -18.25 -16.01
C ASN A 479 6.40 -17.52 -17.37
N ILE A 480 7.00 -16.33 -17.37
CA ILE A 480 7.26 -15.53 -18.55
C ILE A 480 8.44 -16.17 -19.31
N SER A 481 8.09 -17.04 -20.27
CA SER A 481 9.03 -17.85 -21.06
C SER A 481 9.33 -17.29 -22.46
N ASN A 482 8.70 -16.16 -22.81
CA ASN A 482 8.94 -15.38 -24.02
C ASN A 482 9.18 -13.91 -23.66
N ASN A 483 9.87 -13.17 -24.53
CA ASN A 483 10.10 -11.75 -24.30
C ASN A 483 8.78 -10.98 -24.11
N LEU A 484 8.70 -10.20 -23.05
CA LEU A 484 7.53 -9.41 -22.68
C LEU A 484 7.94 -7.96 -22.45
N SER A 485 7.13 -7.03 -22.95
CA SER A 485 7.29 -5.59 -22.68
C SER A 485 6.02 -5.06 -22.04
N LEU A 486 6.18 -4.37 -20.91
CA LEU A 486 5.11 -3.71 -20.16
C LEU A 486 5.06 -2.25 -20.62
N PHE A 487 3.94 -1.81 -21.20
CA PHE A 487 3.77 -0.47 -21.79
C PHE A 487 2.85 0.46 -20.98
N SER A 488 2.21 -0.09 -19.94
CA SER A 488 1.31 0.58 -19.01
C SER A 488 1.80 0.37 -17.59
N ASN A 489 1.31 1.18 -16.65
CA ASN A 489 1.47 0.87 -15.24
C ASN A 489 0.96 -0.54 -14.96
N MET A 490 1.62 -1.25 -14.05
CA MET A 490 1.27 -2.62 -13.69
C MET A 490 1.08 -2.75 -12.19
N VAL A 491 0.31 -3.74 -11.79
CA VAL A 491 0.16 -4.21 -10.42
C VAL A 491 0.90 -5.55 -10.29
N SER A 492 1.79 -5.63 -9.30
CA SER A 492 2.43 -6.85 -8.85
C SER A 492 1.89 -7.23 -7.48
N ARG A 493 1.23 -8.38 -7.38
CA ARG A 493 0.68 -8.93 -6.12
C ARG A 493 0.92 -10.43 -5.95
N PHE A 494 1.77 -10.99 -6.82
CA PHE A 494 2.10 -12.41 -6.91
C PHE A 494 3.61 -12.58 -7.09
N THR A 495 4.05 -13.72 -7.63
CA THR A 495 5.46 -13.99 -7.94
C THR A 495 5.72 -14.13 -9.44
N PRO A 496 5.57 -13.06 -10.26
CA PRO A 496 5.90 -13.15 -11.68
C PRO A 496 7.36 -13.57 -11.86
N THR A 497 7.55 -14.65 -12.61
CA THR A 497 8.84 -15.32 -12.76
C THR A 497 9.25 -15.34 -14.22
N VAL A 498 10.45 -14.85 -14.53
CA VAL A 498 11.03 -14.83 -15.89
C VAL A 498 12.01 -15.98 -16.05
N ASP A 499 11.83 -16.82 -17.05
CA ASP A 499 12.66 -18.00 -17.31
C ASP A 499 12.99 -18.18 -18.82
N ASN A 500 13.57 -19.33 -19.18
CA ASN A 500 13.81 -19.74 -20.58
C ASN A 500 14.55 -18.72 -21.47
N ASN A 501 15.50 -17.96 -20.88
CA ASN A 501 16.20 -16.86 -21.55
C ASN A 501 15.31 -15.72 -22.05
N ALA A 502 14.10 -15.60 -21.53
CA ALA A 502 13.19 -14.50 -21.82
C ALA A 502 13.68 -13.18 -21.20
N THR A 503 13.25 -12.08 -21.81
CA THR A 503 13.46 -10.72 -21.29
C THR A 503 12.13 -10.10 -20.87
N LEU A 504 12.02 -9.67 -19.62
CA LEU A 504 10.97 -8.75 -19.16
C LEU A 504 11.48 -7.33 -19.31
N THR A 505 10.77 -6.49 -20.06
CA THR A 505 11.11 -5.08 -20.27
C THR A 505 10.03 -4.20 -19.65
N VAL A 506 10.41 -3.38 -18.67
CA VAL A 506 9.60 -2.29 -18.12
C VAL A 506 9.89 -1.05 -18.95
N LYS A 507 8.90 -0.58 -19.72
CA LYS A 507 9.09 0.54 -20.64
C LYS A 507 9.24 1.88 -19.93
N SER A 508 9.77 2.86 -20.65
CA SER A 508 10.02 4.17 -20.08
C SER A 508 8.76 4.79 -19.47
N GLY A 509 8.88 5.33 -18.26
CA GLY A 509 7.77 5.96 -17.53
C GLY A 509 6.74 5.01 -16.93
N VAL A 510 6.91 3.69 -17.06
CA VAL A 510 5.99 2.70 -16.48
C VAL A 510 6.21 2.59 -14.97
N ARG A 511 5.12 2.65 -14.20
CA ARG A 511 5.09 2.38 -12.76
C ARG A 511 4.63 0.95 -12.47
N ILE A 512 5.30 0.25 -11.58
CA ILE A 512 4.89 -1.05 -11.05
C ILE A 512 4.52 -0.87 -9.58
N ASP A 513 3.23 -0.98 -9.27
CA ASP A 513 2.70 -0.92 -7.91
C ASP A 513 2.74 -2.32 -7.31
N MET A 514 3.56 -2.50 -6.28
CA MET A 514 3.84 -3.79 -5.64
C MET A 514 3.08 -3.91 -4.31
N TYR A 515 2.41 -5.05 -4.12
CA TYR A 515 1.64 -5.38 -2.92
C TYR A 515 2.01 -6.78 -2.45
N ASP A 516 2.84 -6.88 -1.42
CA ASP A 516 3.31 -8.14 -0.81
C ASP A 516 3.75 -9.17 -1.86
N SER A 517 4.63 -8.74 -2.75
CA SER A 517 4.93 -9.46 -4.01
C SER A 517 6.41 -9.53 -4.33
N GLU A 518 6.80 -10.54 -5.10
CA GLU A 518 8.19 -10.73 -5.49
C GLU A 518 8.32 -10.88 -7.01
N ILE A 519 9.23 -10.14 -7.65
CA ILE A 519 9.52 -10.31 -9.09
C ILE A 519 10.81 -11.12 -9.22
N HIS A 520 10.74 -12.31 -9.83
CA HIS A 520 11.86 -13.23 -9.94
C HIS A 520 12.42 -13.26 -11.37
N ILE A 521 13.71 -12.95 -11.51
CA ILE A 521 14.44 -13.05 -12.78
C ILE A 521 15.42 -14.21 -12.64
N ASN A 522 15.00 -15.41 -13.03
CA ASN A 522 15.82 -16.61 -12.88
C ASN A 522 17.07 -16.56 -13.75
N SER A 523 18.04 -17.42 -13.43
CA SER A 523 19.24 -17.62 -14.25
C SER A 523 18.87 -17.86 -15.73
N GLY A 524 19.52 -17.12 -16.63
CA GLY A 524 19.23 -17.10 -18.07
C GLY A 524 18.24 -15.99 -18.47
N GLY A 525 17.29 -15.63 -17.61
CA GLY A 525 16.36 -14.53 -17.82
C GLY A 525 17.01 -13.15 -17.78
N LYS A 526 16.30 -12.12 -18.24
CA LYS A 526 16.76 -10.74 -18.21
C LYS A 526 15.65 -9.77 -17.81
N LEU A 527 15.97 -8.82 -16.92
CA LEU A 527 15.16 -7.63 -16.66
C LEU A 527 15.78 -6.43 -17.37
N VAL A 528 14.98 -5.70 -18.14
CA VAL A 528 15.34 -4.41 -18.71
C VAL A 528 14.39 -3.37 -18.12
N ILE A 529 14.93 -2.40 -17.41
CA ILE A 529 14.19 -1.26 -16.89
C ILE A 529 14.61 -0.06 -17.73
N GLU A 530 13.70 0.52 -18.50
CA GLU A 530 13.95 1.73 -19.29
C GLU A 530 13.81 3.00 -18.43
N ASP A 531 14.15 4.16 -19.01
CA ASP A 531 14.26 5.42 -18.29
C ASP A 531 12.96 5.86 -17.61
N ASN A 532 13.02 6.55 -16.48
CA ASN A 532 11.87 7.10 -15.75
C ASN A 532 10.86 6.04 -15.23
N ALA A 533 11.20 4.75 -15.27
CA ALA A 533 10.36 3.70 -14.70
C ALA A 533 10.38 3.77 -13.16
N THR A 534 9.31 3.32 -12.51
CA THR A 534 9.18 3.34 -11.05
C THR A 534 8.70 1.99 -10.53
N PHE A 535 9.33 1.49 -9.48
CA PHE A 535 8.85 0.37 -8.68
C PHE A 535 8.41 0.93 -7.32
N LEU A 536 7.13 0.83 -7.01
CA LEU A 536 6.51 1.41 -5.82
C LEU A 536 5.92 0.31 -4.96
N ALA A 537 6.54 0.00 -3.82
CA ALA A 537 5.95 -0.89 -2.82
C ALA A 537 4.90 -0.12 -2.02
N LYS A 538 3.63 -0.45 -2.23
CA LYS A 538 2.47 0.21 -1.58
C LYS A 538 2.01 -0.52 -0.33
N ARG A 539 2.28 -1.82 -0.21
CA ARG A 539 1.89 -2.65 0.94
C ARG A 539 2.75 -3.90 1.06
N GLY A 540 3.05 -4.32 2.29
CA GLY A 540 3.69 -5.61 2.56
C GLY A 540 5.16 -5.69 2.15
N ASP A 541 5.70 -6.91 2.12
CA ASP A 541 7.10 -7.15 1.86
C ASP A 541 7.32 -7.37 0.37
N CYS A 542 7.89 -6.39 -0.33
CA CYS A 542 8.08 -6.46 -1.77
C CYS A 542 9.55 -6.71 -2.13
N LYS A 543 9.81 -7.60 -3.11
CA LYS A 543 11.17 -7.90 -3.56
C LYS A 543 11.31 -7.96 -5.08
N ILE A 544 12.48 -7.61 -5.57
CA ILE A 544 12.91 -7.88 -6.94
C ILE A 544 14.19 -8.71 -6.82
N ILE A 545 14.14 -9.95 -7.29
CA ILE A 545 15.23 -10.93 -7.14
C ILE A 545 15.82 -11.23 -8.53
N ILE A 546 17.10 -10.94 -8.70
CA ILE A 546 17.80 -11.02 -9.98
C ILE A 546 18.93 -12.05 -9.93
N ASP A 547 18.63 -13.29 -10.34
CA ASP A 547 19.63 -14.33 -10.59
C ASP A 547 20.13 -14.30 -12.05
N GLY A 548 19.31 -13.77 -12.96
CA GLY A 548 19.60 -13.59 -14.38
C GLY A 548 20.45 -12.35 -14.69
N ASN A 549 20.11 -11.59 -15.73
CA ASN A 549 20.76 -10.31 -16.06
C ASN A 549 19.82 -9.13 -15.80
N ILE A 550 20.38 -7.95 -15.53
CA ILE A 550 19.62 -6.71 -15.42
C ILE A 550 20.26 -5.60 -16.26
N THR A 551 19.43 -4.72 -16.81
CA THR A 551 19.83 -3.43 -17.37
C THR A 551 18.90 -2.36 -16.79
N VAL A 552 19.48 -1.28 -16.27
CA VAL A 552 18.74 -0.18 -15.63
C VAL A 552 19.01 1.10 -16.42
N GLY A 553 17.95 1.77 -16.86
CA GLY A 553 17.98 3.08 -17.49
C GLY A 553 18.24 4.20 -16.49
N SER A 554 18.11 5.46 -16.93
CA SER A 554 18.27 6.64 -16.08
C SER A 554 16.94 7.05 -15.42
N ASN A 555 17.01 7.77 -14.29
CA ASN A 555 15.84 8.25 -13.54
C ASN A 555 14.89 7.14 -13.08
N VAL A 556 15.42 5.94 -12.81
CA VAL A 556 14.61 4.82 -12.30
C VAL A 556 14.43 4.96 -10.80
N ASN A 557 13.20 4.80 -10.32
CA ASN A 557 12.87 4.96 -8.91
C ASN A 557 12.48 3.62 -8.26
N PHE A 558 13.04 3.35 -7.08
CA PHE A 558 12.67 2.25 -6.19
C PHE A 558 12.20 2.84 -4.86
N ILE A 559 10.90 2.79 -4.62
CA ILE A 559 10.25 3.53 -3.53
C ILE A 559 9.41 2.56 -2.68
N ALA A 560 9.47 2.69 -1.36
CA ALA A 560 8.51 2.07 -0.46
C ALA A 560 7.68 3.14 0.27
N GLU A 561 6.35 2.95 0.29
CA GLU A 561 5.43 3.75 1.10
C GLU A 561 5.52 3.36 2.59
N ASP A 562 4.92 4.17 3.46
CA ASP A 562 4.89 3.88 4.89
C ASP A 562 4.17 2.55 5.17
N GLY A 563 4.85 1.64 5.87
CA GLY A 563 4.32 0.31 6.18
C GLY A 563 4.55 -0.74 5.09
N ALA A 564 5.26 -0.41 4.02
CA ALA A 564 5.76 -1.36 3.02
C ALA A 564 7.30 -1.46 3.07
N GLU A 565 7.83 -2.57 2.57
CA GLU A 565 9.27 -2.74 2.33
C GLU A 565 9.54 -3.02 0.86
N LEU A 566 10.66 -2.51 0.33
CA LEU A 566 11.15 -2.85 -1.01
C LEU A 566 12.62 -3.28 -0.96
N GLU A 567 12.89 -4.50 -1.43
CA GLU A 567 14.26 -5.02 -1.59
C GLU A 567 14.59 -5.31 -3.06
N VAL A 568 15.72 -4.78 -3.54
CA VAL A 568 16.32 -5.15 -4.83
C VAL A 568 17.54 -6.02 -4.57
N ILE A 569 17.46 -7.30 -4.95
CA ILE A 569 18.47 -8.32 -4.67
C ILE A 569 19.16 -8.74 -5.96
N LEU A 570 20.45 -8.44 -6.07
CA LEU A 570 21.30 -8.74 -7.20
C LEU A 570 22.17 -9.97 -6.91
N ASN A 571 21.86 -11.10 -7.54
CA ASN A 571 22.65 -12.35 -7.51
C ASN A 571 23.35 -12.62 -8.85
N ASN A 572 23.27 -11.66 -9.77
CA ASN A 572 23.70 -11.84 -11.16
C ASN A 572 25.22 -11.90 -11.33
N ASN A 573 25.66 -12.60 -12.38
CA ASN A 573 27.09 -12.83 -12.63
C ASN A 573 27.82 -11.66 -13.33
N THR A 574 27.07 -10.67 -13.82
CA THR A 574 27.56 -9.51 -14.60
C THR A 574 27.62 -8.25 -13.74
N GLN A 575 28.55 -7.34 -14.02
CA GLN A 575 28.61 -6.08 -13.27
C GLN A 575 27.33 -5.27 -13.54
N VAL A 576 26.66 -4.81 -12.50
CA VAL A 576 25.47 -3.95 -12.60
C VAL A 576 25.92 -2.50 -12.54
N THR A 577 25.37 -1.69 -13.44
CA THR A 577 25.53 -0.23 -13.42
C THR A 577 24.15 0.40 -13.23
N MET A 578 24.06 1.32 -12.28
CA MET A 578 22.89 2.14 -12.01
C MET A 578 23.31 3.60 -12.16
N ASN A 579 22.64 4.33 -13.05
CA ASN A 579 22.89 5.75 -13.27
C ASN A 579 21.61 6.52 -12.99
N ASP A 580 21.73 7.63 -12.26
CA ASP A 580 20.61 8.53 -11.99
C ASP A 580 19.40 7.80 -11.37
N VAL A 581 19.64 6.83 -10.48
CA VAL A 581 18.55 6.09 -9.83
C VAL A 581 18.22 6.70 -8.47
N THR A 582 16.96 6.55 -8.04
CA THR A 582 16.53 6.93 -6.70
C THR A 582 16.09 5.70 -5.92
N PHE A 583 16.65 5.52 -4.73
CA PHE A 583 16.12 4.61 -3.71
C PHE A 583 15.56 5.44 -2.56
N ASN A 584 14.29 5.24 -2.23
CA ASN A 584 13.64 5.94 -1.11
C ASN A 584 12.93 4.91 -0.22
N LYS A 585 13.39 4.79 1.03
CA LYS A 585 12.97 3.75 1.99
C LYS A 585 13.13 2.33 1.43
N ALA A 586 14.12 2.12 0.56
CA ALA A 586 14.33 0.86 -0.15
C ALA A 586 15.72 0.27 0.13
N LYS A 587 15.86 -1.05 -0.01
CA LYS A 587 17.09 -1.79 0.25
C LYS A 587 17.70 -2.29 -1.06
N LEU A 588 18.98 -2.04 -1.27
CA LEU A 588 19.76 -2.58 -2.38
C LEU A 588 20.77 -3.60 -1.85
N LYS A 589 20.58 -4.87 -2.18
CA LYS A 589 21.45 -5.97 -1.77
C LYS A 589 22.16 -6.54 -2.99
N ASN A 590 23.48 -6.59 -2.98
CA ASN A 590 24.28 -7.15 -4.07
C ASN A 590 25.19 -8.27 -3.59
N TYR A 591 24.82 -9.50 -3.95
CA TYR A 591 25.57 -10.74 -3.71
C TYR A 591 26.19 -11.30 -5.00
N GLY A 592 25.95 -10.64 -6.14
CA GLY A 592 26.42 -11.04 -7.46
C GLY A 592 27.81 -10.50 -7.82
N SER A 593 27.91 -9.85 -8.97
CA SER A 593 29.15 -9.28 -9.50
C SER A 593 29.43 -7.87 -8.95
N GLY A 594 30.32 -7.11 -9.59
CA GLY A 594 30.59 -5.72 -9.19
C GLY A 594 29.36 -4.82 -9.33
N LEU A 595 29.34 -3.73 -8.58
CA LEU A 595 28.28 -2.72 -8.61
C LEU A 595 28.89 -1.34 -8.87
N LYS A 596 28.33 -0.61 -9.83
CA LYS A 596 28.66 0.79 -10.10
C LYS A 596 27.41 1.65 -9.98
N ILE A 597 27.46 2.68 -9.15
CA ILE A 597 26.38 3.65 -8.92
C ILE A 597 26.91 5.03 -9.30
N THR A 598 26.16 5.79 -10.10
CA THR A 598 26.55 7.13 -10.54
C THR A 598 25.36 8.08 -10.57
N GLY A 599 25.52 9.33 -10.12
CA GLY A 599 24.47 10.36 -10.23
C GLY A 599 23.20 10.06 -9.44
N SER A 600 23.25 9.15 -8.46
CA SER A 600 22.07 8.54 -7.84
C SER A 600 21.76 9.12 -6.46
N GLU A 601 20.56 8.87 -5.96
CA GLU A 601 20.09 9.38 -4.67
C GLU A 601 19.52 8.26 -3.81
N PHE A 602 19.88 8.25 -2.52
CA PHE A 602 19.43 7.27 -1.53
C PHE A 602 18.92 7.97 -0.29
N TYR A 603 17.62 7.84 -0.01
CA TYR A 603 16.95 8.44 1.14
C TYR A 603 16.43 7.36 2.08
N ASN A 604 16.79 7.42 3.36
CA ASN A 604 16.34 6.48 4.39
C ASN A 604 16.50 5.01 3.95
N SER A 605 17.59 4.72 3.26
CA SER A 605 17.77 3.47 2.52
C SER A 605 18.91 2.62 3.12
N TYR A 606 19.08 1.42 2.57
CA TYR A 606 20.15 0.52 2.99
C TYR A 606 20.83 -0.12 1.79
N ILE A 607 22.16 -0.10 1.77
CA ILE A 607 22.97 -0.81 0.78
C ILE A 607 23.78 -1.90 1.46
N GLU A 608 23.65 -3.12 0.98
CA GLU A 608 24.51 -4.24 1.36
C GLU A 608 25.21 -4.83 0.14
N THR A 609 26.52 -5.04 0.23
CA THR A 609 27.26 -5.72 -0.83
C THR A 609 28.15 -6.83 -0.27
N TYR A 610 28.10 -8.02 -0.87
CA TYR A 610 29.00 -9.14 -0.56
C TYR A 610 29.69 -9.64 -1.84
N THR A 611 30.76 -8.96 -2.23
CA THR A 611 31.45 -9.10 -3.52
C THR A 611 32.97 -9.12 -3.36
N GLU A 612 33.51 -9.98 -2.50
CA GLU A 612 34.94 -10.05 -2.11
C GLU A 612 35.98 -10.00 -3.25
N ASN A 613 35.57 -10.34 -4.48
CA ASN A 613 36.43 -10.42 -5.66
C ASN A 613 36.07 -9.41 -6.76
N LYS A 614 35.10 -8.52 -6.55
CA LYS A 614 34.60 -7.55 -7.53
C LYS A 614 34.56 -6.13 -6.93
N PRO A 615 34.58 -5.07 -7.74
CA PRO A 615 34.59 -3.69 -7.23
C PRO A 615 33.20 -3.20 -6.84
N PHE A 616 33.16 -2.27 -5.90
CA PHE A 616 32.01 -1.42 -5.58
C PHE A 616 32.41 0.04 -5.80
N GLU A 617 31.80 0.68 -6.80
CA GLU A 617 32.15 2.03 -7.25
C GLU A 617 30.94 2.97 -7.13
N MET A 618 31.14 4.10 -6.45
CA MET A 618 30.16 5.17 -6.26
C MET A 618 30.75 6.49 -6.74
N ASN A 619 29.98 7.24 -7.52
CA ASN A 619 30.42 8.51 -8.11
C ASN A 619 29.26 9.51 -8.18
N GLN A 620 29.38 10.71 -7.59
CA GLN A 620 28.29 11.70 -7.63
C GLN A 620 26.98 11.13 -7.07
N VAL A 621 27.04 10.53 -5.89
CA VAL A 621 25.87 9.92 -5.24
C VAL A 621 25.56 10.68 -3.96
N LEU A 622 24.28 11.01 -3.77
CA LEU A 622 23.75 11.59 -2.54
C LEU A 622 23.16 10.48 -1.65
N PHE A 623 23.59 10.44 -0.40
CA PHE A 623 23.08 9.57 0.64
C PHE A 623 22.53 10.41 1.78
N GLU A 624 21.25 10.26 2.10
CA GLU A 624 20.61 10.90 3.24
C GLU A 624 19.99 9.83 4.15
N TYR A 625 20.38 9.80 5.43
CA TYR A 625 19.95 8.78 6.40
C TYR A 625 20.11 7.34 5.88
N THR A 626 21.16 7.09 5.10
CA THR A 626 21.37 5.80 4.43
C THR A 626 22.54 5.05 5.05
N SER A 627 22.34 3.75 5.27
CA SER A 627 23.38 2.86 5.80
C SER A 627 24.00 2.02 4.68
N ILE A 628 25.32 1.83 4.73
CA ILE A 628 26.10 1.10 3.74
C ILE A 628 26.99 0.08 4.44
N ASN A 629 26.73 -1.21 4.19
CA ASN A 629 27.59 -2.30 4.62
C ASN A 629 28.16 -3.03 3.41
N SER A 630 29.48 -3.03 3.26
CA SER A 630 30.12 -3.61 2.07
C SER A 630 31.28 -4.54 2.38
N ILE A 631 31.34 -5.62 1.62
CA ILE A 631 32.47 -6.52 1.51
C ILE A 631 32.85 -6.56 0.04
N THR A 632 34.00 -6.00 -0.34
CA THR A 632 34.35 -5.79 -1.76
C THR A 632 35.84 -5.99 -2.03
N LYS A 633 36.22 -6.26 -3.28
CA LYS A 633 37.63 -6.26 -3.66
C LYS A 633 38.22 -4.85 -3.64
N LEU A 634 37.50 -3.88 -4.20
CA LEU A 634 37.96 -2.52 -4.40
C LEU A 634 36.80 -1.58 -4.14
N LEU A 635 36.96 -0.69 -3.17
CA LEU A 635 36.01 0.38 -2.89
C LEU A 635 36.44 1.64 -3.63
N LYS A 636 35.51 2.29 -4.35
CA LYS A 636 35.71 3.66 -4.85
C LYS A 636 34.54 4.53 -4.47
N ILE A 637 34.81 5.64 -3.81
CA ILE A 637 33.83 6.68 -3.48
C ILE A 637 34.40 8.01 -3.99
N ASN A 638 33.76 8.60 -4.98
CA ASN A 638 34.24 9.84 -5.59
C ASN A 638 33.09 10.86 -5.67
N ASP A 639 33.37 12.10 -5.28
CA ASP A 639 32.44 13.21 -5.47
C ASP A 639 31.03 12.92 -4.89
N CYS A 640 30.94 12.22 -3.76
CA CYS A 640 29.67 11.81 -3.13
C CYS A 640 29.33 12.69 -1.92
N GLU A 641 28.06 12.69 -1.53
CA GLU A 641 27.54 13.42 -0.37
C GLU A 641 26.88 12.44 0.60
N PHE A 642 27.28 12.48 1.88
CA PHE A 642 26.75 11.62 2.94
C PHE A 642 26.21 12.46 4.09
N HIS A 643 24.89 12.57 4.17
CA HIS A 643 24.18 13.34 5.18
C HIS A 643 23.54 12.38 6.20
N HIS A 644 23.96 12.50 7.46
CA HIS A 644 23.43 11.72 8.59
C HIS A 644 23.49 10.19 8.39
N CYS A 645 24.56 9.71 7.76
CA CYS A 645 24.79 8.29 7.48
C CYS A 645 25.64 7.66 8.60
N GLU A 646 24.98 6.99 9.56
CA GLU A 646 25.62 6.44 10.76
C GLU A 646 26.27 5.05 10.56
N GLU A 647 26.17 4.42 9.40
CA GLU A 647 26.79 3.11 9.20
C GLU A 647 27.39 3.02 7.81
N ILE A 648 28.52 3.71 7.58
CA ILE A 648 29.31 3.54 6.35
C ILE A 648 30.49 2.62 6.67
N ILE A 649 30.26 1.32 6.47
CA ILE A 649 31.18 0.24 6.83
C ILE A 649 31.62 -0.48 5.56
N SER A 650 32.93 -0.61 5.38
CA SER A 650 33.49 -1.39 4.28
C SER A 650 34.65 -2.27 4.69
N TYR A 651 34.54 -3.55 4.36
CA TYR A 651 35.64 -4.50 4.35
C TYR A 651 36.15 -4.64 2.92
N ASN A 652 37.40 -4.26 2.66
CA ASN A 652 37.92 -4.26 1.30
C ASN A 652 39.41 -4.63 1.18
N LYS A 653 39.87 -4.86 -0.06
CA LYS A 653 41.29 -5.14 -0.35
C LYS A 653 42.06 -3.90 -0.83
N GLY A 654 41.51 -2.71 -0.57
CA GLY A 654 42.03 -1.43 -1.02
C GLY A 654 40.97 -0.58 -1.72
N GLY A 655 41.31 0.65 -2.05
CA GLY A 655 40.35 1.58 -2.64
C GLY A 655 40.77 3.04 -2.59
N GLU A 656 39.81 3.90 -2.89
CA GLU A 656 39.94 5.35 -2.78
C GLU A 656 38.59 5.97 -2.36
N VAL A 657 38.64 6.91 -1.43
CA VAL A 657 37.54 7.79 -1.03
C VAL A 657 38.02 9.23 -1.24
N LYS A 658 37.42 9.96 -2.17
CA LYS A 658 37.87 11.32 -2.49
C LYS A 658 36.77 12.30 -2.85
N ASN A 659 37.10 13.58 -2.68
CA ASN A 659 36.27 14.72 -3.09
C ASN A 659 34.83 14.64 -2.54
N SER A 660 34.62 13.96 -1.41
CA SER A 660 33.27 13.68 -0.89
C SER A 660 33.01 14.47 0.39
N ASP A 661 31.75 14.81 0.63
CA ASP A 661 31.29 15.48 1.84
C ASP A 661 30.55 14.50 2.77
N PHE A 662 30.83 14.61 4.06
CA PHE A 662 30.31 13.77 5.12
C PHE A 662 29.79 14.66 6.24
N LEU A 663 28.51 15.04 6.15
CA LEU A 663 27.81 15.80 7.19
C LEU A 663 27.17 14.84 8.18
N GLY A 664 27.65 14.83 9.41
CA GLY A 664 27.13 13.96 10.47
C GLY A 664 27.35 12.46 10.21
N SER A 665 28.29 12.12 9.33
CA SER A 665 28.55 10.76 8.85
C SER A 665 29.97 10.33 9.21
N HIS A 666 30.21 9.03 9.36
CA HIS A 666 31.54 8.48 9.66
C HIS A 666 31.87 7.29 8.77
N LEU A 667 33.17 7.09 8.56
CA LEU A 667 33.72 6.13 7.63
C LEU A 667 34.56 5.08 8.35
N PHE A 668 34.08 3.83 8.37
CA PHE A 668 34.81 2.69 8.89
C PHE A 668 35.30 1.79 7.76
N LEU A 669 36.60 1.62 7.64
CA LEU A 669 37.23 0.81 6.60
C LEU A 669 38.17 -0.23 7.22
N LYS A 670 38.04 -1.48 6.78
CA LYS A 670 38.88 -2.58 7.26
C LYS A 670 39.41 -3.43 6.12
N SER A 671 40.67 -3.86 6.23
CA SER A 671 41.25 -4.79 5.27
C SER A 671 40.70 -6.23 5.40
N LEU A 672 40.40 -6.88 4.27
CA LEU A 672 39.94 -8.29 4.22
C LEU A 672 41.06 -9.36 4.25
N ILE A 673 42.34 -9.01 4.06
CA ILE A 673 43.40 -10.02 3.87
C ILE A 673 44.54 -9.87 4.90
N PRO A 674 44.97 -10.99 5.55
CA PRO A 674 46.25 -11.04 6.22
C PRO A 674 47.37 -11.25 5.18
N THR A 675 48.11 -10.17 4.90
CA THR A 675 49.48 -10.18 4.31
C THR A 675 49.62 -10.50 2.80
N GLY A 676 50.50 -9.78 2.10
CA GLY A 676 51.06 -10.18 0.79
C GLY A 676 50.55 -9.52 -0.51
N HIS A 677 49.47 -8.74 -0.49
CA HIS A 677 48.92 -8.05 -1.68
C HIS A 677 48.87 -6.51 -1.50
N ASN A 678 48.79 -5.73 -2.59
CA ASN A 678 48.72 -4.25 -2.59
C ASN A 678 47.39 -3.76 -1.95
N ILE A 679 47.29 -3.81 -0.62
CA ILE A 679 46.12 -3.39 0.15
C ILE A 679 46.34 -1.94 0.61
N ASN A 680 46.08 -1.01 -0.31
CA ASN A 680 46.23 0.43 -0.08
C ASN A 680 44.87 1.13 -0.10
N ILE A 681 44.62 2.03 0.84
CA ILE A 681 43.42 2.87 0.87
C ILE A 681 43.81 4.36 0.80
N GLY A 682 43.24 5.09 -0.15
CA GLY A 682 43.34 6.55 -0.23
C GLY A 682 42.11 7.21 0.37
N ILE A 683 42.30 8.22 1.23
CA ILE A 683 41.23 9.09 1.73
C ILE A 683 41.68 10.52 1.48
N ILE A 684 41.20 11.13 0.40
CA ILE A 684 41.83 12.30 -0.22
C ILE A 684 40.81 13.43 -0.43
N ASN A 685 41.09 14.64 0.05
CA ASN A 685 40.29 15.83 -0.26
C ASN A 685 38.80 15.65 0.10
N ASN A 686 38.50 15.10 1.27
CA ASN A 686 37.13 14.97 1.77
C ASN A 686 36.85 15.98 2.87
N GLN A 687 35.57 16.31 3.04
CA GLN A 687 35.07 17.17 4.10
C GLN A 687 34.24 16.34 5.08
N PHE A 688 34.58 16.40 6.36
CA PHE A 688 33.83 15.76 7.44
C PHE A 688 33.41 16.82 8.45
N THR A 689 32.11 17.00 8.62
CA THR A 689 31.53 18.02 9.50
C THR A 689 30.54 17.41 10.47
N LYS A 690 30.49 17.94 11.69
CA LYS A 690 29.55 17.51 12.72
C LYS A 690 28.11 17.91 12.40
N ALA A 691 27.18 17.03 12.75
CA ALA A 691 25.76 17.35 12.94
C ALA A 691 25.38 17.26 14.43
N ASP A 692 24.28 17.90 14.83
CA ASP A 692 23.86 18.02 16.24
C ASP A 692 23.71 16.67 16.99
N ASN A 693 23.55 15.56 16.26
CA ASN A 693 23.28 14.22 16.80
C ASN A 693 24.41 13.19 16.61
N CYS A 694 25.67 13.58 16.39
CA CYS A 694 26.75 12.62 16.16
C CYS A 694 27.05 11.68 17.34
N ILE A 695 27.26 10.39 17.04
CA ILE A 695 27.64 9.32 17.99
C ILE A 695 29.17 9.24 18.25
N HIS A 696 29.57 8.55 19.33
CA HIS A 696 30.96 8.39 19.80
C HIS A 696 31.86 7.47 18.96
N LYS A 697 31.89 7.61 17.63
CA LYS A 697 32.80 6.86 16.73
C LYS A 697 33.80 7.80 16.07
N ALA A 698 34.98 7.28 15.74
CA ALA A 698 35.97 8.07 15.00
C ALA A 698 35.45 8.41 13.60
N ILE A 699 35.70 9.63 13.11
CA ILE A 699 35.20 10.10 11.82
C ILE A 699 35.82 9.28 10.68
N ILE A 700 37.14 9.13 10.69
CA ILE A 700 37.86 8.20 9.83
C ILE A 700 38.43 7.09 10.70
N ASN A 701 37.98 5.86 10.51
CA ASN A 701 38.56 4.69 11.15
C ASN A 701 39.08 3.71 10.10
N ILE A 702 40.39 3.44 10.11
CA ILE A 702 41.00 2.44 9.24
C ILE A 702 41.69 1.34 10.05
N GLU A 703 41.49 0.09 9.62
CA GLU A 703 42.06 -1.09 10.26
C GLU A 703 42.78 -2.03 9.29
N ASP A 704 43.93 -2.55 9.73
CA ASP A 704 44.67 -3.68 9.11
C ASP A 704 45.21 -3.43 7.68
N TYR A 705 45.26 -2.17 7.20
CA TYR A 705 45.81 -1.83 5.88
C TYR A 705 47.34 -1.85 5.86
N ILE A 706 47.96 -2.40 4.80
CA ILE A 706 49.43 -2.37 4.66
C ILE A 706 49.95 -1.01 4.17
N GLY A 707 49.10 -0.24 3.49
CA GLY A 707 49.39 1.13 3.08
C GLY A 707 48.13 1.99 3.11
N PHE A 708 48.30 3.26 3.39
CA PHE A 708 47.23 4.25 3.42
C PHE A 708 47.78 5.63 3.04
N ASN A 709 46.91 6.46 2.48
CA ASN A 709 47.19 7.83 2.14
C ASN A 709 45.99 8.69 2.56
N ILE A 710 46.06 9.29 3.75
CA ILE A 710 45.03 10.18 4.28
C ILE A 710 45.52 11.60 4.09
N LYS A 711 45.02 12.32 3.09
CA LYS A 711 45.51 13.66 2.78
C LYS A 711 44.47 14.67 2.36
N GLU A 712 44.77 15.94 2.57
CA GLU A 712 43.94 17.07 2.10
C GLU A 712 42.52 17.05 2.68
N ASN A 713 42.25 16.33 3.78
CA ASN A 713 40.91 16.24 4.36
C ASN A 713 40.66 17.35 5.40
N PHE A 714 39.42 17.83 5.47
CA PHE A 714 38.92 18.64 6.57
C PHE A 714 38.10 17.77 7.53
N ILE A 715 38.40 17.83 8.82
CA ILE A 715 37.71 17.07 9.87
C ILE A 715 37.37 18.02 11.01
N GLY A 716 36.09 18.28 11.26
CA GLY A 716 35.63 19.19 12.29
C GLY A 716 34.53 18.61 13.17
N GLY A 717 34.69 18.67 14.49
CA GLY A 717 33.60 18.42 15.44
C GLY A 717 33.34 16.95 15.79
N SER A 718 34.36 16.08 15.77
CA SER A 718 34.19 14.65 16.09
C SER A 718 33.75 14.43 17.55
N LYS A 719 32.83 13.51 17.80
CA LYS A 719 32.50 13.01 19.17
C LYS A 719 33.44 11.91 19.68
N SER A 720 34.51 11.67 18.93
CA SER A 720 35.54 10.68 19.20
C SER A 720 36.85 11.17 18.58
N ASN A 721 37.70 10.27 18.08
CA ASN A 721 38.89 10.64 17.34
C ASN A 721 38.53 11.25 15.98
N GLY A 722 39.35 12.17 15.45
CA GLY A 722 39.25 12.60 14.05
C GLY A 722 39.65 11.46 13.12
N ILE A 723 40.91 11.05 13.21
CA ILE A 723 41.50 9.93 12.46
C ILE A 723 41.94 8.85 13.45
N SER A 724 41.52 7.61 13.22
CA SER A 724 41.97 6.42 13.95
C SER A 724 42.61 5.42 12.99
N VAL A 725 43.87 5.07 13.26
CA VAL A 725 44.66 4.12 12.47
C VAL A 725 45.11 2.95 13.35
N THR A 726 44.51 1.78 13.12
CA THR A 726 44.73 0.59 13.97
C THR A 726 45.34 -0.55 13.17
N ASN A 727 46.46 -1.10 13.64
CA ASN A 727 47.17 -2.22 13.03
C ASN A 727 47.64 -2.00 11.56
N CYS A 728 47.83 -0.75 11.14
CA CYS A 728 48.20 -0.44 9.75
C CYS A 728 49.73 -0.34 9.56
N GLY A 729 50.20 -0.47 8.32
CA GLY A 729 51.59 -0.16 7.94
C GLY A 729 52.66 -1.15 8.45
N ARG A 730 52.29 -2.37 8.86
CA ARG A 730 53.22 -3.33 9.49
C ARG A 730 54.09 -4.15 8.52
N GLN A 731 53.88 -4.05 7.21
CA GLN A 731 54.54 -4.92 6.23
C GLN A 731 54.97 -4.19 4.95
N GLY A 732 56.25 -4.30 4.59
CA GLY A 732 56.84 -3.79 3.34
C GLY A 732 57.07 -2.27 3.31
N ILE A 733 57.66 -1.78 2.21
CA ILE A 733 57.80 -0.35 1.91
C ILE A 733 56.55 0.08 1.13
N ARG A 734 55.69 0.90 1.73
CA ARG A 734 54.41 1.38 1.17
C ARG A 734 54.12 2.82 1.61
N THR A 735 53.16 3.46 0.95
CA THR A 735 52.59 4.74 1.36
C THR A 735 51.86 4.57 2.70
N ILE A 736 52.23 5.34 3.72
CA ILE A 736 51.67 5.28 5.09
C ILE A 736 51.49 6.72 5.62
N LEU A 737 50.88 7.57 4.80
CA LEU A 737 50.91 9.02 4.96
C LEU A 737 49.62 9.51 5.63
N ILE A 738 49.78 10.46 6.56
CA ILE A 738 48.74 11.35 7.06
C ILE A 738 49.27 12.78 6.88
N THR A 739 48.83 13.48 5.85
CA THR A 739 49.43 14.76 5.44
C THR A 739 48.43 15.78 4.95
N ASP A 740 48.71 17.07 5.11
CA ASP A 740 47.88 18.15 4.56
C ASP A 740 46.42 18.11 5.05
N ASN A 741 46.13 17.51 6.21
CA ASN A 741 44.79 17.48 6.78
C ASN A 741 44.61 18.64 7.77
N LYS A 742 43.39 19.18 7.85
CA LYS A 742 42.97 20.12 8.89
C LYS A 742 41.99 19.42 9.84
N ILE A 743 42.36 19.29 11.11
CA ILE A 743 41.60 18.52 12.11
C ILE A 743 41.37 19.37 13.35
N GLN A 744 40.09 19.58 13.68
CA GLN A 744 39.70 20.44 14.79
C GLN A 744 38.45 19.98 15.52
N ASP A 745 38.29 20.48 16.75
CA ASP A 745 37.07 20.35 17.55
C ASP A 745 36.67 18.88 17.83
N CYS A 746 37.64 17.96 17.95
CA CYS A 746 37.36 16.56 18.29
C CYS A 746 37.34 16.34 19.81
N ASP A 747 36.28 15.70 20.33
CA ASP A 747 36.12 15.35 21.75
C ASP A 747 37.21 14.37 22.26
N LEU A 748 37.96 13.68 21.37
CA LEU A 748 39.13 12.85 21.72
C LEU A 748 40.39 13.28 20.91
N ALA A 749 41.13 12.36 20.30
CA ALA A 749 42.36 12.69 19.58
C ALA A 749 42.08 13.13 18.13
N ALA A 750 42.74 14.19 17.64
CA ALA A 750 42.70 14.50 16.21
C ALA A 750 43.29 13.34 15.39
N ILE A 751 44.44 12.81 15.80
CA ILE A 751 45.01 11.59 15.20
C ILE A 751 45.37 10.59 16.29
N GLN A 752 44.82 9.37 16.19
CA GLN A 752 45.21 8.23 17.00
C GLN A 752 45.88 7.16 16.12
N CYS A 753 47.09 6.75 16.49
CA CYS A 753 47.77 5.59 15.90
C CYS A 753 47.94 4.49 16.95
N TYR A 754 47.27 3.35 16.76
CA TYR A 754 47.38 2.20 17.65
C TYR A 754 48.07 1.02 16.97
N ASN A 755 49.27 0.67 17.45
CA ASN A 755 50.07 -0.43 16.92
C ASN A 755 50.26 -0.35 15.39
N SER A 756 50.56 0.84 14.89
CA SER A 756 50.61 1.15 13.46
C SER A 756 51.92 1.83 13.07
N THR A 757 52.34 1.70 11.81
CA THR A 757 53.44 2.49 11.23
C THR A 757 52.85 3.63 10.41
N SER A 758 53.27 4.87 10.67
CA SER A 758 52.75 6.06 9.98
C SER A 758 53.81 7.14 9.76
N ARG A 759 53.58 8.00 8.77
CA ARG A 759 54.29 9.27 8.58
C ARG A 759 53.25 10.39 8.63
N ILE A 760 53.33 11.20 9.68
CA ILE A 760 52.44 12.32 9.93
C ILE A 760 53.22 13.60 9.66
N TYR A 761 52.80 14.39 8.69
CA TYR A 761 53.47 15.65 8.38
C TYR A 761 52.55 16.69 7.74
N ASP A 762 52.86 17.97 7.87
CA ASP A 762 52.15 19.09 7.26
C ASP A 762 50.62 19.10 7.51
N ASN A 763 50.15 18.63 8.67
CA ASN A 763 48.75 18.76 9.10
C ASN A 763 48.57 19.98 10.01
N ILE A 764 47.36 20.54 10.04
CA ILE A 764 46.94 21.61 10.94
C ILE A 764 45.96 21.02 11.97
N ILE A 765 46.38 20.92 13.24
CA ILE A 765 45.64 20.26 14.31
C ILE A 765 45.42 21.22 15.48
N PHE A 766 44.18 21.44 15.89
CA PHE A 766 43.88 22.29 17.05
C PHE A 766 42.49 22.09 17.68
N ASN A 767 42.30 22.52 18.93
CA ASN A 767 41.03 22.41 19.68
C ASN A 767 40.49 20.97 19.80
N ASN A 768 41.33 19.98 20.08
CA ASN A 768 40.89 18.60 20.34
C ASN A 768 41.30 18.20 21.76
N GLN A 769 40.80 17.09 22.29
CA GLN A 769 41.29 16.59 23.58
C GLN A 769 42.78 16.18 23.51
N TYR A 770 43.18 15.55 22.41
CA TYR A 770 44.58 15.25 22.13
C TYR A 770 44.92 15.65 20.70
N GLY A 771 46.07 16.26 20.45
CA GLY A 771 46.53 16.50 19.09
C GLY A 771 46.88 15.19 18.40
N VAL A 772 48.01 14.58 18.79
CA VAL A 772 48.48 13.29 18.24
C VAL A 772 48.69 12.26 19.35
N LYS A 773 47.96 11.15 19.29
CA LYS A 773 47.98 10.07 20.29
C LYS A 773 48.57 8.77 19.72
N LEU A 774 49.78 8.43 20.15
CA LEU A 774 50.56 7.28 19.69
C LEU A 774 50.57 6.16 20.74
N LEU A 775 49.95 5.03 20.40
CA LEU A 775 49.66 3.94 21.32
C LEU A 775 50.27 2.60 20.87
N ASN A 776 50.69 1.79 21.84
CA ASN A 776 50.98 0.37 21.71
C ASN A 776 51.89 -0.04 20.53
N ASN A 777 53.20 0.18 20.62
CA ASN A 777 54.19 -0.19 19.60
C ASN A 777 53.99 0.48 18.22
N SER A 778 53.30 1.62 18.16
CA SER A 778 53.25 2.44 16.95
C SER A 778 54.64 2.98 16.58
N SER A 779 54.98 2.98 15.28
CA SER A 779 56.25 3.48 14.75
C SER A 779 55.97 4.65 13.81
N THR A 780 56.10 5.86 14.33
CA THR A 780 55.65 7.08 13.63
C THR A 780 56.78 8.07 13.43
N SER A 781 56.87 8.68 12.25
CA SER A 781 57.56 9.97 12.08
C SER A 781 56.55 11.10 12.16
N LEU A 782 56.90 12.14 12.91
CA LEU A 782 56.15 13.38 13.02
C LEU A 782 57.04 14.52 12.50
N SER A 783 56.74 15.06 11.33
CA SER A 783 57.62 16.05 10.72
C SER A 783 56.89 17.20 10.07
N GLY A 784 57.57 18.31 9.86
CA GLY A 784 57.06 19.39 9.03
C GLY A 784 58.07 19.90 8.01
N ASN A 785 57.78 21.07 7.45
CA ASN A 785 58.59 21.76 6.47
C ASN A 785 59.71 22.57 7.14
N GLU A 786 60.97 22.13 6.96
CA GLU A 786 62.17 22.83 7.48
C GLU A 786 62.30 24.28 6.98
N SER A 787 61.76 24.58 5.81
CA SER A 787 61.87 25.90 5.15
C SER A 787 60.66 26.80 5.40
N ALA A 788 59.78 26.45 6.35
CA ALA A 788 58.57 27.22 6.63
C ALA A 788 58.91 28.64 7.13
N ASP A 789 58.31 29.63 6.48
CA ASP A 789 58.38 31.03 6.91
C ASP A 789 57.20 31.38 7.83
N TYR A 790 56.06 30.68 7.68
CA TYR A 790 54.83 30.83 8.47
C TYR A 790 54.41 29.49 9.12
N GLU A 791 53.62 29.53 10.20
CA GLU A 791 53.20 28.29 10.88
C GLU A 791 52.32 27.40 10.00
N GLU A 792 51.49 27.96 9.14
CA GLU A 792 50.57 27.21 8.28
C GLU A 792 51.27 26.45 7.15
N GLU A 793 52.57 26.71 6.93
CA GLU A 793 53.40 26.06 5.91
C GLU A 793 54.08 24.79 6.42
N THR A 794 53.80 24.37 7.65
CA THR A 794 54.38 23.19 8.30
C THR A 794 53.35 22.41 9.12
N GLN A 795 53.77 21.32 9.78
CA GLN A 795 52.95 20.59 10.74
C GLN A 795 52.68 21.44 11.98
N VAL A 796 51.42 21.73 12.25
CA VAL A 796 50.95 22.48 13.43
C VAL A 796 50.11 21.57 14.34
N ILE A 797 50.42 21.58 15.63
CA ILE A 797 49.65 20.93 16.68
C ILE A 797 49.55 21.93 17.83
N LYS A 798 48.38 22.52 18.03
CA LYS A 798 48.21 23.58 19.02
C LYS A 798 46.88 23.57 19.74
N ASP A 799 46.83 24.15 20.93
CA ASP A 799 45.60 24.45 21.67
C ASP A 799 44.66 23.24 21.81
N ASN A 800 45.21 22.08 22.18
CA ASN A 800 44.45 20.87 22.49
C ASN A 800 44.23 20.75 24.01
N ASP A 801 43.02 20.40 24.47
CA ASP A 801 42.59 20.45 25.89
C ASP A 801 43.39 19.59 26.89
N SER A 802 44.20 18.64 26.39
CA SER A 802 45.11 17.86 27.22
C SER A 802 46.52 17.87 26.65
N TYR A 803 46.84 16.93 25.76
CA TYR A 803 48.20 16.85 25.21
C TYR A 803 48.19 17.19 23.73
N GLU A 804 49.10 18.08 23.32
CA GLU A 804 49.44 18.22 21.91
C GLU A 804 49.95 16.88 21.37
N ILE A 805 50.81 16.21 22.13
CA ILE A 805 51.31 14.88 21.78
C ILE A 805 51.30 13.97 23.00
N TYR A 806 50.71 12.78 22.82
CA TYR A 806 50.81 11.68 23.77
C TYR A 806 51.46 10.46 23.13
N ALA A 807 52.48 9.89 23.76
CA ALA A 807 53.13 8.66 23.34
C ALA A 807 53.21 7.64 24.48
N SER A 808 52.69 6.42 24.24
CA SER A 808 52.94 5.29 25.13
C SER A 808 54.40 4.80 25.06
N ALA A 809 54.84 4.00 26.03
CA ALA A 809 56.25 3.60 26.20
C ALA A 809 57.01 3.13 24.96
N ASN A 810 56.34 2.41 24.06
CA ASN A 810 56.96 1.85 22.86
C ASN A 810 56.52 2.59 21.58
N ALA A 811 56.01 3.81 21.72
CA ALA A 811 55.42 4.58 20.62
C ALA A 811 56.00 6.00 20.49
N TYR A 812 57.18 6.26 21.07
CA TYR A 812 57.89 7.53 20.88
C TYR A 812 58.21 7.71 19.38
N PRO A 813 57.91 8.89 18.77
CA PRO A 813 58.21 9.13 17.36
C PRO A 813 59.70 8.94 17.05
N TRP A 814 60.04 8.08 16.10
CA TRP A 814 61.46 7.83 15.75
C TRP A 814 62.10 9.02 15.03
N TYR A 815 61.28 9.94 14.50
CA TYR A 815 61.69 11.21 13.92
C TYR A 815 60.65 12.28 14.30
N MET A 816 61.10 13.37 14.91
CA MET A 816 60.25 14.47 15.41
C MET A 816 60.91 15.82 15.14
N ARG A 817 60.68 16.42 13.98
CA ARG A 817 61.36 17.65 13.55
C ARG A 817 60.50 18.56 12.68
N TYR A 818 60.76 19.85 12.79
CA TYR A 818 60.17 20.94 12.03
C TYR A 818 58.67 21.11 12.26
N ASN A 819 58.18 20.74 13.45
CA ASN A 819 56.78 20.92 13.85
C ASN A 819 56.62 22.20 14.68
N VAL A 820 55.47 22.87 14.56
CA VAL A 820 55.00 23.87 15.51
C VAL A 820 54.09 23.17 16.51
N ILE A 821 54.50 23.13 17.78
CA ILE A 821 53.81 22.44 18.87
C ILE A 821 53.69 23.42 20.02
N ARG A 822 52.50 23.95 20.30
CA ARG A 822 52.33 24.96 21.35
C ARG A 822 50.94 24.95 21.96
N ASP A 823 50.87 25.32 23.23
CA ASP A 823 49.62 25.57 23.95
C ASP A 823 49.61 27.05 24.40
N HIS A 824 48.64 27.84 23.90
CA HIS A 824 48.59 29.28 24.21
C HIS A 824 48.11 29.59 25.62
N ASP A 825 47.29 28.74 26.24
CA ASP A 825 46.78 28.99 27.60
C ASP A 825 47.58 28.25 28.67
N ASN A 826 48.45 27.30 28.27
CA ASN A 826 49.18 26.35 29.14
C ASN A 826 48.26 25.77 30.24
N GLY A 827 46.98 25.67 29.88
CA GLY A 827 45.83 25.70 30.74
C GLY A 827 45.07 24.40 30.57
N GLY A 828 45.80 23.31 30.70
CA GLY A 828 45.25 21.98 30.77
C GLY A 828 44.05 21.87 31.71
N ASN A 829 43.21 20.87 31.45
CA ASN A 829 42.00 20.61 32.22
C ASN A 829 42.26 20.75 33.74
N SER A 830 41.53 21.67 34.39
CA SER A 830 41.70 22.18 35.77
C SER A 830 41.79 21.17 36.93
N ALA A 831 41.86 19.86 36.64
CA ALA A 831 41.90 18.75 37.58
C ALA A 831 43.29 18.10 37.78
N THR A 832 44.31 18.37 36.94
CA THR A 832 45.66 17.78 37.06
C THR A 832 46.77 18.84 37.07
N PRO A 833 47.66 18.90 38.09
CA PRO A 833 48.62 20.02 38.23
C PRO A 833 49.81 20.03 37.26
N THR A 834 49.80 19.24 36.18
CA THR A 834 50.86 19.21 35.15
C THR A 834 50.22 18.68 33.87
N ASP A 835 49.94 19.54 32.89
CA ASP A 835 49.46 19.13 31.57
C ASP A 835 50.56 19.35 30.54
N PRO A 836 51.54 18.43 30.44
CA PRO A 836 52.67 18.64 29.56
C PRO A 836 52.22 18.62 28.10
N ILE A 837 52.60 19.64 27.33
CA ILE A 837 52.47 19.71 25.86
C ILE A 837 52.86 18.36 25.21
N PHE A 838 53.96 17.74 25.68
CA PHE A 838 54.36 16.41 25.24
C PHE A 838 54.50 15.41 26.40
N TYR A 839 53.62 14.41 26.41
CA TYR A 839 53.65 13.31 27.36
C TYR A 839 54.19 12.01 26.73
N TYR A 840 55.23 11.43 27.33
CA TYR A 840 55.78 10.12 26.98
C TYR A 840 55.80 9.17 28.19
N ASP A 841 55.10 8.03 28.12
CA ASP A 841 55.10 6.97 29.14
C ASP A 841 56.45 6.23 29.17
N TYR A 842 57.45 6.88 29.74
CA TYR A 842 58.83 6.48 29.64
C TYR A 842 59.15 5.15 30.35
N LYS A 843 59.86 4.23 29.66
CA LYS A 843 60.34 2.96 30.24
C LYS A 843 61.83 2.66 30.07
N THR A 844 62.62 3.45 29.31
CA THR A 844 64.02 3.08 28.97
C THR A 844 65.00 4.27 28.91
N PRO A 845 66.24 4.17 29.45
CA PRO A 845 67.30 5.20 29.58
C PRO A 845 67.83 5.89 28.32
N THR A 846 67.20 5.71 27.15
CA THR A 846 67.64 6.36 25.91
C THR A 846 67.13 7.78 25.82
N ILE A 847 68.04 8.76 25.77
CA ILE A 847 67.72 10.16 25.47
C ILE A 847 67.09 10.26 24.08
N LYS A 848 65.99 11.01 23.97
CA LYS A 848 65.30 11.31 22.72
C LYS A 848 65.60 12.74 22.25
N ASP A 849 65.54 13.00 20.95
CA ASP A 849 65.81 14.32 20.37
C ASP A 849 64.50 14.96 19.89
N ALA A 850 64.19 16.15 20.43
CA ALA A 850 63.05 16.95 20.03
C ALA A 850 63.43 18.44 19.80
N ARG A 851 64.72 18.74 19.66
CA ARG A 851 65.25 20.12 19.53
C ARG A 851 64.82 20.85 18.27
N TYR A 852 64.54 20.14 17.19
CA TYR A 852 64.22 20.76 15.90
C TYR A 852 62.73 21.12 15.79
N ASN A 853 62.04 21.44 16.89
CA ASN A 853 60.63 21.82 16.89
C ASN A 853 60.46 23.20 17.52
N CYS A 854 59.40 23.90 17.09
CA CYS A 854 59.02 25.21 17.60
C CYS A 854 57.99 25.02 18.73
N TRP A 855 58.30 25.50 19.94
CA TRP A 855 57.51 25.23 21.13
C TRP A 855 56.62 26.42 21.59
N GLY A 856 56.72 27.57 20.91
CA GLY A 856 55.98 28.78 21.26
C GLY A 856 56.61 29.59 22.41
N SER A 857 56.02 30.75 22.73
CA SER A 857 56.57 31.70 23.71
C SER A 857 56.33 31.32 25.17
N ASN A 858 55.33 30.49 25.46
CA ASN A 858 54.93 30.11 26.82
C ASN A 858 55.58 28.80 27.31
N PHE A 859 56.50 28.22 26.53
CA PHE A 859 57.09 26.91 26.80
C PHE A 859 58.06 26.92 28.00
N ASP A 860 57.77 26.10 29.01
CA ASP A 860 58.69 25.68 30.08
C ASP A 860 59.03 24.19 29.92
N PRO A 861 60.29 23.85 29.60
CA PRO A 861 60.72 22.46 29.47
C PRO A 861 60.42 21.53 30.64
N VAL A 862 60.44 22.04 31.88
CA VAL A 862 60.27 21.23 33.09
C VAL A 862 58.80 20.88 33.32
N GLU A 863 57.90 21.77 32.93
CA GLU A 863 56.45 21.63 33.10
C GLU A 863 55.80 20.98 31.86
N ASP A 864 56.28 21.33 30.66
CA ASP A 864 55.60 21.03 29.39
C ASP A 864 56.10 19.73 28.71
N ILE A 865 57.15 19.11 29.26
CA ILE A 865 57.73 17.86 28.72
C ILE A 865 57.78 16.79 29.82
N HIS A 866 57.12 15.66 29.57
CA HIS A 866 57.15 14.53 30.49
C HIS A 866 57.73 13.25 29.86
N PRO A 867 58.79 12.65 30.44
CA PRO A 867 59.72 13.22 31.41
C PRO A 867 60.81 14.08 30.75
N TYR A 868 60.92 15.35 31.16
CA TYR A 868 61.92 16.32 30.69
C TYR A 868 63.37 15.78 30.61
N GLN A 869 63.85 15.11 31.65
CA GLN A 869 65.25 14.65 31.79
C GLN A 869 65.71 13.62 30.73
N TYR A 870 64.79 13.06 29.95
CA TYR A 870 65.10 12.07 28.91
C TYR A 870 64.81 12.56 27.49
N ILE A 871 64.49 13.84 27.33
CA ILE A 871 64.19 14.46 26.05
C ILE A 871 65.09 15.69 25.88
N THR A 872 65.90 15.71 24.82
CA THR A 872 66.71 16.87 24.48
C THR A 872 65.82 17.89 23.77
N ILE A 873 65.63 19.03 24.41
CA ILE A 873 64.62 20.01 23.99
C ILE A 873 65.18 21.41 23.69
N THR A 874 66.49 21.67 23.83
CA THR A 874 67.09 22.98 23.48
C THR A 874 66.77 23.35 22.03
N PRO A 875 65.82 24.25 21.79
CA PRO A 875 65.20 24.37 20.49
C PRO A 875 66.15 25.01 19.48
N THR A 876 66.21 24.46 18.27
CA THR A 876 67.10 24.93 17.20
C THR A 876 66.36 25.40 15.96
N TRP A 877 65.02 25.41 15.98
CA TRP A 877 64.19 25.74 14.83
C TRP A 877 62.79 26.28 15.21
N CYS A 878 62.36 27.35 14.54
CA CYS A 878 60.99 27.89 14.45
C CYS A 878 60.82 28.53 13.06
N PRO A 879 59.58 28.72 12.56
CA PRO A 879 59.32 29.48 11.33
C PRO A 879 59.93 30.89 11.39
N SER A 880 60.40 31.41 10.25
CA SER A 880 61.18 32.66 10.15
C SER A 880 60.48 33.90 10.76
N ASN A 881 59.14 33.90 10.82
CA ASN A 881 58.33 34.99 11.35
C ASN A 881 57.98 34.85 12.85
N GLU A 882 58.29 33.71 13.47
CA GLU A 882 58.04 33.42 14.88
C GLU A 882 59.29 33.75 15.70
N VAL A 883 59.16 34.61 16.71
CA VAL A 883 60.26 34.97 17.59
C VAL A 883 60.32 33.96 18.73
N TYR A 884 61.40 33.16 18.77
CA TYR A 884 61.76 32.38 19.95
C TYR A 884 61.88 33.33 21.14
N ASP A 885 60.95 33.27 22.12
CA ASP A 885 61.16 33.98 23.38
C ASP A 885 62.17 33.17 24.22
N ASN A 886 63.45 33.45 23.99
CA ASN A 886 64.54 32.91 24.81
C ASN A 886 64.49 33.37 26.28
N GLY A 887 63.45 34.12 26.70
CA GLY A 887 63.23 34.59 28.06
C GLY A 887 62.98 33.49 29.09
N ASN A 888 62.18 32.46 28.78
CA ASN A 888 61.79 31.43 29.76
C ASN A 888 62.91 30.43 30.07
N VAL A 889 63.70 30.00 29.08
CA VAL A 889 64.85 29.11 29.35
C VAL A 889 65.98 29.84 30.09
N ALA A 890 66.18 31.12 29.76
CA ALA A 890 67.08 31.98 30.51
C ALA A 890 66.59 32.19 31.95
N LEU A 891 65.27 32.35 32.17
CA LEU A 891 64.66 32.45 33.50
C LEU A 891 64.81 31.15 34.29
N ALA A 892 64.48 29.99 33.70
CA ALA A 892 64.55 28.68 34.37
C ALA A 892 65.99 28.31 34.72
N THR A 893 66.93 28.51 33.80
CA THR A 893 68.37 28.31 34.08
C THR A 893 68.86 29.30 35.14
N TYR A 894 68.35 30.54 35.14
CA TYR A 894 68.63 31.52 36.18
C TYR A 894 68.05 31.12 37.54
N GLN A 895 66.80 30.66 37.61
CA GLN A 895 66.12 30.18 38.82
C GLN A 895 66.75 28.89 39.36
N GLY A 896 67.21 27.99 38.50
CA GLY A 896 68.04 26.84 38.86
C GLY A 896 69.33 27.28 39.54
N GLY A 897 70.01 28.28 38.97
CA GLY A 897 71.16 28.94 39.60
C GLY A 897 70.83 29.57 40.95
N ILE A 898 69.67 30.24 41.10
CA ILE A 898 69.20 30.78 42.39
C ILE A 898 68.96 29.65 43.40
N THR A 899 68.31 28.57 42.99
CA THR A 899 68.01 27.41 43.86
C THR A 899 69.27 26.71 44.31
N HIS A 900 70.25 26.51 43.42
CA HIS A 900 71.56 25.98 43.79
C HIS A 900 72.29 26.92 44.74
N PHE A 901 72.18 28.24 44.52
CA PHE A 901 72.76 29.25 45.41
C PHE A 901 72.14 29.22 46.82
N GLU A 902 70.81 29.07 46.94
CA GLU A 902 70.09 28.98 48.21
C GLU A 902 70.38 27.67 48.97
N ASN A 903 70.63 26.57 48.25
CA ASN A 903 70.99 25.26 48.81
C ASN A 903 72.50 25.08 49.05
N GLU A 904 73.30 26.14 48.96
CA GLU A 904 74.76 26.15 49.17
C GLU A 904 75.57 25.28 48.17
N LEU A 905 74.97 24.95 47.01
CA LEU A 905 75.59 24.23 45.90
C LEU A 905 76.26 25.22 44.93
N TYR A 906 77.35 25.84 45.39
CA TYR A 906 77.92 27.03 44.74
C TYR A 906 78.58 26.76 43.37
N ALA A 907 79.13 25.57 43.15
CA ALA A 907 79.75 25.21 41.87
C ALA A 907 78.71 24.98 40.76
N GLU A 908 77.59 24.37 41.12
CA GLU A 908 76.43 24.19 40.24
C GLU A 908 75.75 25.54 39.95
N ALA A 909 75.57 26.39 40.97
CA ALA A 909 75.04 27.74 40.80
C ALA A 909 75.90 28.60 39.86
N GLU A 910 77.23 28.53 39.99
CA GLU A 910 78.16 29.24 39.11
C GLU A 910 78.06 28.77 37.65
N ALA A 911 77.92 27.45 37.44
CA ALA A 911 77.75 26.87 36.12
C ALA A 911 76.46 27.37 35.46
N ASP A 912 75.34 27.32 36.19
CA ASP A 912 74.03 27.74 35.68
C ASP A 912 74.00 29.23 35.33
N PHE A 913 74.51 30.11 36.20
CA PHE A 913 74.57 31.54 35.90
C PHE A 913 75.48 31.86 34.70
N LYS A 914 76.59 31.13 34.52
CA LYS A 914 77.45 31.28 33.33
C LYS A 914 76.75 30.83 32.07
N THR A 915 76.01 29.73 32.13
CA THR A 915 75.17 29.25 31.03
C THR A 915 74.13 30.31 30.64
N VAL A 916 73.46 30.93 31.62
CA VAL A 916 72.49 32.03 31.36
C VAL A 916 73.15 33.18 30.58
N ILE A 917 74.38 33.55 30.94
CA ILE A 917 75.11 34.66 30.31
C ILE A 917 75.63 34.28 28.92
N GLN A 918 76.16 33.07 28.76
CA GLN A 918 76.78 32.63 27.50
C GLN A 918 75.74 32.33 26.44
N ASP A 919 74.68 31.64 26.81
CA ASP A 919 73.70 31.11 25.86
C ASP A 919 72.53 32.09 25.67
N TYR A 920 72.27 32.96 26.66
CA TYR A 920 71.16 33.94 26.62
C TYR A 920 71.58 35.40 26.92
N PRO A 921 72.64 35.93 26.28
CA PRO A 921 73.30 37.21 26.66
C PRO A 921 72.44 38.46 26.52
N LYS A 922 71.29 38.39 25.84
CA LYS A 922 70.39 39.53 25.58
C LYS A 922 69.18 39.58 26.51
N THR A 923 69.06 38.65 27.44
CA THR A 923 67.93 38.58 28.38
C THR A 923 68.19 39.45 29.63
N ILE A 924 67.13 39.87 30.31
CA ILE A 924 67.22 40.53 31.62
C ILE A 924 67.96 39.63 32.63
N TYR A 925 67.75 38.32 32.55
CA TYR A 925 68.36 37.33 33.43
C TYR A 925 69.87 37.19 33.25
N ALA A 926 70.43 37.47 32.07
CA ALA A 926 71.89 37.52 31.90
C ALA A 926 72.53 38.65 32.72
N ALA A 927 71.86 39.80 32.84
CA ALA A 927 72.32 40.90 33.67
C ALA A 927 72.21 40.58 35.17
N ASP A 928 71.17 39.86 35.58
CA ASP A 928 71.00 39.45 36.98
C ASP A 928 71.87 38.24 37.36
N ALA A 929 72.14 37.32 36.43
CA ALA A 929 73.10 36.23 36.58
C ALA A 929 74.52 36.76 36.77
N MET A 930 74.93 37.82 36.06
CA MET A 930 76.21 38.49 36.28
C MET A 930 76.32 39.06 37.70
N LYS A 931 75.23 39.60 38.25
CA LYS A 931 75.20 40.11 39.64
C LYS A 931 75.31 38.96 40.65
N MET A 932 74.62 37.85 40.41
CA MET A 932 74.69 36.67 41.28
C MET A 932 76.08 36.02 41.27
N LEU A 933 76.76 35.95 40.11
CA LEU A 933 78.16 35.53 40.02
C LEU A 933 79.10 36.42 40.85
N LEU A 934 78.81 37.72 40.93
CA LEU A 934 79.55 38.66 41.78
C LEU A 934 79.32 38.42 43.28
N ASN A 935 78.18 37.84 43.68
CA ASN A 935 77.92 37.48 45.07
C ASN A 935 78.58 36.14 45.46
N LEU A 936 78.73 35.22 44.52
CA LEU A 936 79.42 33.94 44.70
C LEU A 936 80.93 34.11 44.98
N THR A 937 81.58 35.12 44.38
CA THR A 937 83.00 35.40 44.60
C THR A 937 83.36 35.88 46.01
N HIS A 938 82.35 36.17 46.86
CA HIS A 938 82.54 36.53 48.27
C HIS A 938 82.29 35.37 49.26
N LYS A 939 81.90 34.18 48.79
CA LYS A 939 81.60 33.00 49.62
C LYS A 939 82.57 31.82 49.42
N HIS A 940 83.52 31.92 48.50
CA HIS A 940 84.63 30.98 48.31
C HIS A 940 85.86 31.32 49.13
#